data_AF-A0A515EJS4-F1
#
_entry.id   AF-A0A515EJS4-F1
#
_cell.length_a   1.000
_cell.length_b   1.000
_cell.length_c   1.000
_cell.angle_alpha   90.00
_cell.angle_beta   90.00
_cell.angle_gamma   90.00
#
_symmetry.space_group_name_H-M   'P 1'
#
loop_
_entity.id
_entity.type
_entity.pdbx_description
1 polymer ?
#
loop_
_entity_poly.entity_id
_entity_poly.type
_entity_poly.pdbx_seq_one_letter_code
_entity_poly.pdbx_strand_id
1 'polypeptide(L)'
;MSTTSNTPPAPAQSCPAGSVPTPTLTPAERMRAVQQYAKLASPVLSCSGNVYVGMFFDGTGNNEKLDYDNGNVPLEQQKPSNVVRLFYAYKDGMKGAQATDGLYKFYAPGVGTPFEDIGDVGSIGGGALGAGGEQRILWGLLQVFNAVNDYAITRTLIPASASPSRTLMLQGMMPPERQRHFALLQQQLKANLKVSTKPGLDRIVVDVFGFSRGAAQARAWVNWLYGLCEQQGSDARTATYLFAGVPLQVRFMGLFDTVASVGVGGTVAGNKALESDGHYAWADDNLQIHPAVKHCEHYVAAHEVRASFPCDSVRVDAAYPPNVRESVYPGSHSDVGGGGYTRSAQGKRDGLARIPGMAMYNAALSWGVPLYRLNVLKAKGQGYYDNLIPSAEAVAAHQAYLQAVGVAPGSVEQQHRAHWAWYLRYRIACREAYGHRSFVRAATEAERKLMLQTQNDLAEALSRAGAAARAVVARDAPRMGAIRVPNAAEAVLLRMEKAERIINPPAAVQVTLEWARLRLRLQKDGGVLLRNADHPELDVAELLHALVDGDASASAGHVPTVPPAVVAFFDTYVHDALAGFIGDAFNEYSANGYGLFKFRRMFFGNRADAYAKALAQADNAQRLAGRKATTDATPTYTTSMSTSP
;
A
#
# COMPACT_ATOMS: atom_id res chain seq x y z
N MET A 1 -1.37 -4.83 43.13
CA MET A 1 -2.50 -4.07 42.56
C MET A 1 -1.92 -2.90 41.80
N SER A 2 -1.83 -2.99 40.48
CA SER A 2 -1.32 -1.93 39.59
C SER A 2 -2.50 -1.44 38.76
N THR A 3 -2.97 -0.24 39.05
CA THR A 3 -4.09 0.42 38.37
C THR A 3 -3.66 0.81 36.97
N THR A 4 -4.20 0.12 35.96
CA THR A 4 -4.11 0.53 34.55
C THR A 4 -4.90 1.82 34.35
N SER A 5 -4.20 2.91 34.02
CA SER A 5 -4.80 4.19 33.69
C SER A 5 -5.60 4.07 32.38
N ASN A 6 -6.93 4.12 32.48
CA ASN A 6 -7.84 4.36 31.36
C ASN A 6 -7.72 5.83 30.92
N THR A 7 -6.69 6.14 30.14
CA THR A 7 -6.60 7.41 29.43
C THR A 7 -7.07 7.15 28.00
N PRO A 8 -8.08 7.87 27.47
CA PRO A 8 -8.48 7.72 26.08
C PRO A 8 -7.30 8.06 25.15
N PRO A 9 -7.12 7.36 24.02
CA PRO A 9 -6.03 7.65 23.10
C PRO A 9 -6.13 9.10 22.59
N ALA A 10 -4.99 9.77 22.48
CA ALA A 10 -4.87 11.10 21.90
C ALA A 10 -5.57 11.16 20.53
N PRO A 11 -6.14 12.32 20.11
CA PRO A 11 -6.84 12.43 18.83
C PRO A 11 -5.90 11.98 17.71
N ALA A 12 -6.31 10.93 16.99
CA ALA A 12 -5.52 10.36 15.91
C ALA A 12 -5.29 11.40 14.83
N GLN A 13 -4.03 11.60 14.43
CA GLN A 13 -3.74 12.29 13.17
C GLN A 13 -4.50 11.55 12.04
N SER A 14 -5.27 12.28 11.25
CA SER A 14 -6.07 11.72 10.16
C SER A 14 -5.21 11.58 8.89
N CYS A 15 -5.37 10.47 8.17
CA CYS A 15 -4.95 10.43 6.77
C CYS A 15 -5.72 11.50 5.99
N PRO A 16 -5.08 12.23 5.06
CA PRO A 16 -5.79 12.94 4.03
C PRO A 16 -6.26 11.98 2.92
N ALA A 17 -7.37 12.34 2.29
CA ALA A 17 -7.70 11.81 0.97
C ALA A 17 -6.64 12.30 -0.03
N GLY A 18 -6.14 11.41 -0.87
CA GLY A 18 -5.13 11.71 -1.88
C GLY A 18 -5.60 12.87 -2.76
N SER A 19 -4.78 13.92 -2.87
CA SER A 19 -5.12 15.12 -3.64
C SER A 19 -4.57 15.03 -5.06
N VAL A 20 -5.17 15.78 -5.99
CA VAL A 20 -4.57 16.00 -7.30
C VAL A 20 -3.32 16.87 -7.15
N PRO A 21 -2.13 16.39 -7.55
CA PRO A 21 -0.91 17.19 -7.50
C PRO A 21 -0.85 18.20 -8.65
N THR A 22 -0.28 19.38 -8.40
CA THR A 22 0.09 20.32 -9.47
C THR A 22 1.41 19.88 -10.13
N PRO A 23 1.62 20.14 -11.43
CA PRO A 23 2.90 19.80 -12.07
C PRO A 23 4.10 20.56 -11.51
N THR A 24 3.86 21.66 -10.80
CA THR A 24 4.89 22.49 -10.19
C THR A 24 4.72 22.56 -8.69
N LEU A 25 5.84 22.66 -7.98
CA LEU A 25 5.85 22.91 -6.53
C LEU A 25 5.24 24.26 -6.21
N THR A 26 4.43 24.29 -5.16
CA THR A 26 3.94 25.51 -4.51
C THR A 26 5.11 26.36 -3.97
N PRO A 27 4.93 27.67 -3.74
CA PRO A 27 5.97 28.51 -3.12
C PRO A 27 6.50 27.95 -1.79
N ALA A 28 5.63 27.40 -0.94
CA ALA A 28 6.00 26.79 0.33
C ALA A 28 6.87 25.53 0.16
N GLU A 29 6.52 24.66 -0.78
CA GLU A 29 7.33 23.48 -1.11
C GLU A 29 8.67 23.84 -1.73
N ARG A 30 8.73 24.90 -2.55
CA ARG A 30 10.00 25.43 -3.08
C ARG A 30 10.89 25.94 -1.96
N MET A 31 10.32 26.71 -1.02
CA MET A 31 11.06 27.21 0.14
C MET A 31 11.58 26.05 1.00
N ARG A 32 10.74 25.04 1.25
CA ARG A 32 11.15 23.82 1.97
C ARG A 32 12.32 23.12 1.27
N ALA A 33 12.25 22.93 -0.05
CA ALA A 33 13.32 22.30 -0.80
C ALA A 33 14.66 23.04 -0.66
N VAL A 34 14.62 24.38 -0.75
CA VAL A 34 15.81 25.24 -0.55
C VAL A 34 16.35 25.08 0.87
N GLN A 35 15.47 25.09 1.88
CA GLN A 35 15.87 24.89 3.28
C GLN A 35 16.51 23.53 3.52
N GLN A 36 16.00 22.46 2.90
CA GLN A 36 16.59 21.12 3.04
C GLN A 36 17.96 21.03 2.39
N TYR A 37 18.16 21.66 1.23
CA TYR A 37 19.48 21.73 0.60
C TYR A 37 20.47 22.55 1.45
N ALA A 38 20.03 23.70 1.98
CA ALA A 38 20.86 24.54 2.85
C ALA A 38 21.32 23.81 4.13
N LYS A 39 20.50 22.92 4.70
CA LYS A 39 20.87 22.09 5.87
C LYS A 39 21.96 21.05 5.57
N LEU A 40 22.16 20.72 4.30
CA LEU A 40 23.17 19.75 3.85
C LEU A 40 24.45 20.43 3.36
N ALA A 41 24.41 21.74 3.08
CA ALA A 41 25.59 22.51 2.72
C ALA A 41 26.46 22.76 3.96
N SER A 42 27.78 22.54 3.82
CA SER A 42 28.73 22.94 4.85
C SER A 42 28.75 24.47 4.97
N PRO A 43 28.67 25.03 6.20
CA PRO A 43 28.81 26.47 6.41
C PRO A 43 30.25 26.98 6.19
N VAL A 44 31.21 26.06 6.06
CA VAL A 44 32.63 26.36 5.84
C VAL A 44 33.00 25.97 4.41
N LEU A 45 33.69 26.87 3.69
CA LEU A 45 34.25 26.58 2.38
C LEU A 45 35.40 25.55 2.52
N SER A 46 35.08 24.27 2.34
CA SER A 46 36.02 23.15 2.32
C SER A 46 35.96 22.41 0.99
N CYS A 47 37.05 21.74 0.61
CA CYS A 47 37.04 20.78 -0.51
C CYS A 47 36.38 19.47 -0.05
N SER A 48 35.10 19.52 0.30
CA SER A 48 34.30 18.38 0.77
C SER A 48 32.91 18.41 0.14
N GLY A 49 32.25 17.26 0.16
CA GLY A 49 30.86 17.15 -0.28
C GLY A 49 30.18 15.90 0.24
N ASN A 50 29.01 15.62 -0.31
CA ASN A 50 28.09 14.61 0.17
C ASN A 50 27.96 13.46 -0.84
N VAL A 51 27.73 12.24 -0.31
CA VAL A 51 27.28 11.10 -1.11
C VAL A 51 25.77 10.99 -1.00
N TYR A 52 25.07 11.10 -2.13
CA TYR A 52 23.64 10.89 -2.23
C TYR A 52 23.35 9.51 -2.83
N VAL A 53 22.54 8.71 -2.15
CA VAL A 53 22.13 7.37 -2.59
C VAL A 53 20.62 7.32 -2.75
N GLY A 54 20.16 7.18 -4.00
CA GLY A 54 18.77 6.87 -4.33
C GLY A 54 18.58 5.36 -4.45
N MET A 55 17.77 4.76 -3.58
CA MET A 55 17.48 3.33 -3.60
C MET A 55 16.03 3.07 -4.01
N PHE A 56 15.80 2.20 -4.99
CA PHE A 56 14.49 1.98 -5.62
C PHE A 56 14.14 0.49 -5.61
N PHE A 57 13.16 0.09 -4.79
CA PHE A 57 12.69 -1.29 -4.69
C PHE A 57 11.32 -1.46 -5.37
N ASP A 58 11.26 -2.14 -6.52
CA ASP A 58 10.00 -2.28 -7.23
C ASP A 58 9.07 -3.36 -6.64
N GLY A 59 7.80 -3.27 -7.00
CA GLY A 59 6.75 -4.19 -6.59
C GLY A 59 6.85 -5.55 -7.26
N THR A 60 6.12 -6.53 -6.71
CA THR A 60 6.15 -7.91 -7.21
C THR A 60 5.81 -7.98 -8.68
N GLY A 61 6.60 -8.74 -9.44
CA GLY A 61 6.36 -8.93 -10.88
C GLY A 61 6.77 -7.73 -11.75
N ASN A 62 7.23 -6.62 -11.15
CA ASN A 62 7.70 -5.45 -11.89
C ASN A 62 9.20 -5.51 -12.15
N ASN A 63 9.61 -5.16 -13.37
CA ASN A 63 11.00 -5.08 -13.77
C ASN A 63 11.18 -3.98 -14.81
N GLU A 64 12.00 -2.98 -14.48
CA GLU A 64 12.32 -1.85 -15.35
C GLU A 64 12.65 -2.27 -16.78
N LYS A 65 13.52 -3.26 -16.98
CA LYS A 65 13.97 -3.72 -18.31
C LYS A 65 12.92 -4.55 -19.06
N LEU A 66 11.98 -5.18 -18.36
CA LEU A 66 10.95 -6.00 -19.01
C LEU A 66 9.68 -5.19 -19.30
N ASP A 67 9.38 -4.22 -18.44
CA ASP A 67 8.12 -3.49 -18.46
C ASP A 67 8.23 -2.11 -19.13
N TYR A 68 9.45 -1.61 -19.33
CA TYR A 68 9.66 -0.30 -19.92
C TYR A 68 10.93 -0.18 -20.77
N ASP A 69 12.09 -0.59 -20.24
CA ASP A 69 13.43 -0.46 -20.84
C ASP A 69 13.67 0.89 -21.50
N ASN A 70 13.54 1.98 -20.74
CA ASN A 70 13.66 3.34 -21.27
C ASN A 70 12.76 3.63 -22.51
N GLY A 71 11.61 2.97 -22.59
CA GLY A 71 10.68 3.09 -23.73
C GLY A 71 10.99 2.19 -24.92
N ASN A 72 11.97 1.28 -24.82
CA ASN A 72 12.27 0.29 -25.86
C ASN A 72 11.25 -0.87 -25.88
N VAL A 73 10.53 -1.09 -24.77
CA VAL A 73 9.39 -2.02 -24.75
C VAL A 73 8.26 -1.44 -25.62
N PRO A 74 7.59 -2.25 -26.47
CA PRO A 74 6.47 -1.78 -27.29
C PRO A 74 5.39 -1.09 -26.45
N LEU A 75 4.83 0.01 -26.96
CA LEU A 75 3.98 0.92 -26.19
C LEU A 75 2.76 0.23 -25.54
N GLU A 76 2.20 -0.76 -26.23
CA GLU A 76 1.06 -1.56 -25.78
C GLU A 76 1.43 -2.59 -24.68
N GLN A 77 2.72 -2.91 -24.54
CA GLN A 77 3.27 -3.80 -23.53
C GLN A 77 3.86 -3.04 -22.34
N GLN A 78 4.13 -1.74 -22.50
CA GLN A 78 4.66 -0.91 -21.44
C GLN A 78 3.73 -0.85 -20.22
N LYS A 79 4.31 -1.09 -19.05
CA LYS A 79 3.62 -0.99 -17.76
C LYS A 79 4.58 -0.49 -16.65
N PRO A 80 5.27 0.65 -16.81
CA PRO A 80 6.21 1.13 -15.80
C PRO A 80 5.53 1.37 -14.44
N SER A 81 6.20 0.98 -13.36
CA SER A 81 5.83 1.36 -12.00
C SER A 81 6.15 2.83 -11.71
N ASN A 82 5.56 3.37 -10.65
CA ASN A 82 5.97 4.67 -10.12
C ASN A 82 7.40 4.64 -9.56
N VAL A 83 7.90 3.48 -9.13
CA VAL A 83 9.29 3.32 -8.72
C VAL A 83 10.22 3.52 -9.92
N VAL A 84 9.91 2.92 -11.07
CA VAL A 84 10.64 3.14 -12.33
C VAL A 84 10.58 4.59 -12.78
N ARG A 85 9.39 5.21 -12.77
CA ARG A 85 9.22 6.63 -13.12
C ARG A 85 10.11 7.54 -12.26
N LEU A 86 10.16 7.30 -10.95
CA LEU A 86 10.99 8.07 -10.01
C LEU A 86 12.48 7.76 -10.15
N PHE A 87 12.85 6.51 -10.46
CA PHE A 87 14.24 6.12 -10.74
C PHE A 87 14.81 6.88 -11.96
N TYR A 88 14.00 7.02 -13.01
CA TYR A 88 14.35 7.82 -14.18
C TYR A 88 14.31 9.34 -13.91
N ALA A 89 13.46 9.79 -12.98
CA ALA A 89 13.46 11.17 -12.53
C ALA A 89 14.68 11.52 -11.65
N TYR A 90 15.33 10.53 -11.02
CA TYR A 90 16.45 10.75 -10.11
C TYR A 90 17.75 11.04 -10.87
N LYS A 91 18.45 12.09 -10.43
CA LYS A 91 19.73 12.51 -11.03
C LYS A 91 20.81 11.46 -10.81
N ASP A 92 21.56 11.20 -11.86
CA ASP A 92 22.76 10.39 -11.88
C ASP A 92 23.97 11.22 -12.32
N GLY A 93 25.17 10.72 -12.01
CA GLY A 93 26.34 11.08 -12.81
C GLY A 93 26.95 12.45 -12.57
N MET A 94 26.77 13.10 -11.41
CA MET A 94 27.77 14.08 -10.97
C MET A 94 29.02 13.31 -10.54
N LYS A 95 29.91 13.05 -11.51
CA LYS A 95 31.25 12.51 -11.31
C LYS A 95 32.25 13.35 -12.11
N GLY A 96 33.34 13.74 -11.46
CA GLY A 96 34.46 14.41 -12.12
C GLY A 96 35.14 15.44 -11.23
N ALA A 97 36.34 15.88 -11.64
CA ALA A 97 37.24 16.77 -10.91
C ALA A 97 36.67 18.18 -10.57
N GLN A 98 35.41 18.46 -10.93
CA GLN A 98 34.72 19.72 -10.68
C GLN A 98 33.48 19.61 -9.78
N ALA A 99 33.05 18.40 -9.40
CA ALA A 99 31.89 18.19 -8.52
C ALA A 99 32.35 17.70 -7.14
N THR A 100 31.89 18.36 -6.07
CA THR A 100 32.16 17.95 -4.69
C THR A 100 31.20 16.88 -4.19
N ASP A 101 29.99 16.79 -4.74
CA ASP A 101 28.99 15.79 -4.36
C ASP A 101 29.03 14.57 -5.30
N GLY A 102 28.78 13.37 -4.75
CA GLY A 102 28.59 12.13 -5.51
C GLY A 102 27.13 11.70 -5.52
N LEU A 103 26.55 11.50 -6.71
CA LEU A 103 25.16 11.07 -6.87
C LEU A 103 25.07 9.65 -7.43
N TYR A 104 24.45 8.75 -6.67
CA TYR A 104 24.27 7.34 -6.98
C TYR A 104 22.78 6.98 -6.96
N LYS A 105 22.37 6.12 -7.88
CA LYS A 105 21.03 5.53 -7.88
C LYS A 105 21.09 4.04 -8.19
N PHE A 106 20.28 3.26 -7.50
CA PHE A 106 20.24 1.81 -7.61
C PHE A 106 18.80 1.33 -7.69
N TYR A 107 18.53 0.46 -8.66
CA TYR A 107 17.21 -0.12 -8.88
C TYR A 107 17.25 -1.63 -8.59
N ALA A 108 16.41 -2.08 -7.67
CA ALA A 108 16.17 -3.49 -7.38
C ALA A 108 14.84 -3.90 -8.05
N PRO A 109 14.87 -4.80 -9.04
CA PRO A 109 13.66 -5.36 -9.63
C PRO A 109 12.76 -6.02 -8.59
N GLY A 110 11.46 -6.10 -8.88
CA GLY A 110 10.48 -6.77 -8.05
C GLY A 110 10.77 -8.24 -7.83
N VAL A 111 10.37 -8.77 -6.67
CA VAL A 111 10.38 -10.22 -6.43
C VAL A 111 9.54 -10.96 -7.47
N GLY A 112 9.99 -12.15 -7.86
CA GLY A 112 9.39 -12.93 -8.94
C GLY A 112 9.89 -12.58 -10.35
N THR A 113 10.70 -11.52 -10.51
CA THR A 113 11.34 -11.17 -11.79
C THR A 113 12.85 -11.44 -11.76
N PRO A 114 13.50 -11.62 -12.93
CA PRO A 114 14.94 -11.81 -12.99
C PRO A 114 15.73 -10.65 -12.38
N PHE A 115 16.78 -10.97 -11.62
CA PHE A 115 17.73 -10.02 -11.07
C PHE A 115 19.15 -10.62 -11.04
N GLU A 116 19.92 -10.30 -12.08
CA GLU A 116 21.27 -10.82 -12.31
C GLU A 116 22.23 -10.55 -11.15
N ASP A 117 22.20 -9.35 -10.55
CA ASP A 117 23.13 -8.96 -9.49
C ASP A 117 22.98 -9.77 -8.19
N ILE A 118 21.92 -10.56 -8.05
CA ILE A 118 21.71 -11.49 -6.94
C ILE A 118 21.61 -12.95 -7.40
N GLY A 119 21.76 -13.22 -8.71
CA GLY A 119 21.60 -14.55 -9.30
C GLY A 119 20.16 -15.07 -9.33
N ASP A 120 19.16 -14.20 -9.22
CA ASP A 120 17.75 -14.57 -9.28
C ASP A 120 17.31 -14.65 -10.75
N VAL A 121 16.87 -15.83 -11.18
CA VAL A 121 16.40 -16.06 -12.56
C VAL A 121 14.93 -15.69 -12.76
N GLY A 122 14.23 -15.28 -11.69
CA GLY A 122 12.80 -15.01 -11.70
C GLY A 122 11.96 -16.29 -11.68
N SER A 123 10.78 -16.23 -11.04
CA SER A 123 9.77 -17.29 -11.14
C SER A 123 8.39 -16.80 -10.68
N ILE A 124 7.36 -17.27 -11.38
CA ILE A 124 5.95 -16.94 -11.10
C ILE A 124 5.57 -17.38 -9.67
N GLY A 125 6.05 -18.54 -9.20
CA GLY A 125 5.79 -19.05 -7.85
C GLY A 125 6.72 -18.50 -6.75
N GLY A 126 7.97 -18.16 -7.08
CA GLY A 126 8.95 -17.66 -6.11
C GLY A 126 8.63 -16.24 -5.61
N GLY A 127 7.96 -15.43 -6.42
CA GLY A 127 7.43 -14.14 -5.98
C GLY A 127 6.40 -14.29 -4.87
N ALA A 128 5.45 -15.22 -5.01
CA ALA A 128 4.41 -15.49 -4.02
C ALA A 128 4.95 -16.08 -2.71
N LEU A 129 6.05 -16.85 -2.76
CA LEU A 129 6.77 -17.37 -1.59
C LEU A 129 7.90 -16.43 -1.12
N GLY A 130 8.04 -15.25 -1.75
CA GLY A 130 9.06 -14.20 -1.57
C GLY A 130 10.49 -14.66 -1.42
N ALA A 131 10.82 -15.72 -2.15
CA ALA A 131 12.17 -16.03 -2.49
C ALA A 131 12.83 -14.79 -3.14
N GLY A 132 14.06 -14.49 -2.74
CA GLY A 132 14.82 -13.34 -3.22
C GLY A 132 14.48 -12.00 -2.56
N GLY A 133 13.54 -11.94 -1.61
CA GLY A 133 13.19 -10.71 -0.90
C GLY A 133 14.33 -10.16 -0.03
N GLU A 134 14.89 -11.01 0.82
CA GLU A 134 16.03 -10.68 1.69
C GLU A 134 17.30 -10.37 0.88
N GLN A 135 17.55 -11.09 -0.22
CA GLN A 135 18.71 -10.86 -1.08
C GLN A 135 18.68 -9.46 -1.72
N ARG A 136 17.51 -8.93 -2.09
CA ARG A 136 17.35 -7.55 -2.59
C ARG A 136 17.70 -6.51 -1.53
N ILE A 137 17.31 -6.77 -0.27
CA ILE A 137 17.68 -5.91 0.88
C ILE A 137 19.20 -5.94 1.09
N LEU A 138 19.79 -7.14 1.14
CA LEU A 138 21.24 -7.32 1.30
C LEU A 138 22.01 -6.65 0.16
N TRP A 139 21.58 -6.85 -1.08
CA TRP A 139 22.13 -6.16 -2.25
C TRP A 139 22.12 -4.65 -2.07
N GLY A 140 20.97 -4.07 -1.71
CA GLY A 140 20.85 -2.63 -1.45
C GLY A 140 21.83 -2.12 -0.39
N LEU A 141 22.07 -2.89 0.68
CA LEU A 141 23.05 -2.52 1.71
C LEU A 141 24.47 -2.50 1.12
N LEU A 142 24.84 -3.51 0.32
CA LEU A 142 26.14 -3.56 -0.36
C LEU A 142 26.32 -2.39 -1.35
N GLN A 143 25.24 -1.91 -1.98
CA GLN A 143 25.30 -0.76 -2.86
C GLN A 143 25.64 0.55 -2.13
N VAL A 144 25.29 0.71 -0.84
CA VAL A 144 25.74 1.86 -0.03
C VAL A 144 27.25 1.80 0.17
N PHE A 145 27.82 0.63 0.50
CA PHE A 145 29.28 0.47 0.57
C PHE A 145 29.95 0.80 -0.77
N ASN A 146 29.37 0.34 -1.88
CA ASN A 146 29.88 0.63 -3.22
C ASN A 146 29.86 2.12 -3.55
N ALA A 147 28.77 2.84 -3.25
CA ALA A 147 28.66 4.28 -3.48
C ALA A 147 29.72 5.07 -2.69
N VAL A 148 29.87 4.78 -1.40
CA VAL A 148 30.84 5.47 -0.53
C VAL A 148 32.28 5.15 -0.94
N ASN A 149 32.56 3.89 -1.30
CA ASN A 149 33.90 3.50 -1.73
C ASN A 149 34.30 4.10 -3.09
N ASP A 150 33.34 4.16 -4.01
CA ASP A 150 33.53 4.78 -5.31
C ASP A 150 33.76 6.29 -5.16
N TYR A 151 33.05 6.96 -4.26
CA TYR A 151 33.34 8.37 -3.95
C TYR A 151 34.73 8.54 -3.34
N ALA A 152 35.12 7.67 -2.41
CA ALA A 152 36.38 7.79 -1.69
C ALA A 152 37.61 7.59 -2.60
N ILE A 153 37.59 6.56 -3.45
CA ILE A 153 38.78 6.09 -4.18
C ILE A 153 38.50 5.68 -5.63
N THR A 154 37.36 6.07 -6.21
CA THR A 154 36.97 5.77 -7.61
C THR A 154 36.99 4.27 -7.93
N ARG A 155 36.56 3.44 -6.98
CA ARG A 155 36.50 1.99 -7.12
C ARG A 155 35.27 1.40 -6.45
N THR A 156 34.64 0.44 -7.09
CA THR A 156 33.58 -0.39 -6.47
C THR A 156 34.19 -1.35 -5.44
N LEU A 157 33.66 -1.39 -4.23
CA LEU A 157 34.15 -2.29 -3.17
C LEU A 157 33.81 -3.75 -3.49
N ILE A 158 32.60 -3.96 -4.00
CA ILE A 158 31.99 -5.24 -4.34
C ILE A 158 31.61 -5.21 -5.82
N PRO A 159 32.43 -5.80 -6.71
CA PRO A 159 32.14 -5.85 -8.14
C PRO A 159 30.83 -6.60 -8.41
N ALA A 160 30.12 -6.21 -9.48
CA ALA A 160 28.86 -6.83 -9.89
C ALA A 160 28.99 -8.36 -10.06
N SER A 161 30.09 -8.85 -10.64
CA SER A 161 30.37 -10.28 -10.80
C SER A 161 30.47 -11.06 -9.49
N ALA A 162 30.80 -10.41 -8.38
CA ALA A 162 30.86 -11.03 -7.05
C ALA A 162 29.56 -10.86 -6.26
N SER A 163 28.64 -10.02 -6.73
CA SER A 163 27.42 -9.67 -6.01
C SER A 163 26.51 -10.89 -5.75
N PRO A 164 26.22 -11.77 -6.75
CA PRO A 164 25.34 -12.92 -6.53
C PRO A 164 25.83 -13.85 -5.41
N SER A 165 27.11 -14.23 -5.46
CA SER A 165 27.69 -15.10 -4.44
C SER A 165 27.73 -14.44 -3.07
N ARG A 166 27.93 -13.12 -3.00
CA ARG A 166 27.95 -12.37 -1.73
C ARG A 166 26.57 -12.25 -1.11
N THR A 167 25.54 -11.93 -1.88
CA THR A 167 24.17 -11.84 -1.35
C THR A 167 23.66 -13.20 -0.90
N LEU A 168 23.97 -14.27 -1.64
CA LEU A 168 23.66 -15.64 -1.25
C LEU A 168 24.36 -16.04 0.05
N MET A 169 25.66 -15.75 0.17
CA MET A 169 26.44 -16.01 1.38
C MET A 169 25.85 -15.26 2.59
N LEU A 170 25.57 -13.96 2.45
CA LEU A 170 25.01 -13.14 3.54
C LEU A 170 23.63 -13.60 3.99
N GLN A 171 22.80 -14.06 3.05
CA GLN A 171 21.49 -14.63 3.35
C GLN A 171 21.62 -15.90 4.20
N GLY A 172 22.57 -16.78 3.85
CA GLY A 172 22.83 -18.02 4.59
C GLY A 172 23.47 -17.82 5.97
N MET A 173 23.95 -16.62 6.30
CA MET A 173 24.53 -16.30 7.61
C MET A 173 23.46 -16.02 8.66
N MET A 174 23.70 -16.52 9.87
CA MET A 174 22.93 -16.12 11.05
C MET A 174 23.18 -14.63 11.38
N PRO A 175 22.24 -13.94 12.06
CA PRO A 175 22.36 -12.50 12.30
C PRO A 175 23.68 -12.03 12.92
N PRO A 176 24.27 -12.70 13.95
CA PRO A 176 25.55 -12.28 14.52
C PRO A 176 26.73 -12.40 13.55
N GLU A 177 26.74 -13.43 12.70
CA GLU A 177 27.79 -13.63 11.70
C GLU A 177 27.69 -12.60 10.59
N ARG A 178 26.46 -12.34 10.14
CA ARG A 178 26.16 -11.30 9.16
C ARG A 178 26.59 -9.92 9.65
N GLN A 179 26.30 -9.58 10.91
CA GLN A 179 26.74 -8.33 11.53
C GLN A 179 28.27 -8.22 11.57
N ARG A 180 29.00 -9.29 11.93
CA ARG A 180 30.47 -9.32 11.87
C ARG A 180 30.98 -9.10 10.46
N HIS A 181 30.35 -9.70 9.45
CA HIS A 181 30.73 -9.49 8.05
C HIS A 181 30.58 -8.02 7.63
N PHE A 182 29.45 -7.39 7.96
CA PHE A 182 29.27 -5.96 7.69
C PHE A 182 30.26 -5.09 8.48
N ALA A 183 30.62 -5.45 9.72
CA ALA A 183 31.63 -4.72 10.47
C ALA A 183 33.01 -4.76 9.80
N LEU A 184 33.40 -5.88 9.18
CA LEU A 184 34.63 -5.97 8.39
C LEU A 184 34.58 -5.08 7.14
N LEU A 185 33.44 -5.03 6.46
CA LEU A 185 33.24 -4.10 5.34
C LEU A 185 33.30 -2.63 5.80
N GLN A 186 32.71 -2.31 6.96
CA GLN A 186 32.80 -0.98 7.57
C GLN A 186 34.26 -0.61 7.86
N GLN A 187 35.06 -1.54 8.39
CA GLN A 187 36.48 -1.33 8.68
C GLN A 187 37.28 -1.07 7.40
N GLN A 188 37.07 -1.87 6.35
CA GLN A 188 37.72 -1.69 5.06
C GLN A 188 37.36 -0.33 4.44
N LEU A 189 36.07 0.03 4.46
CA LEU A 189 35.59 1.30 3.94
C LEU A 189 36.19 2.49 4.70
N LYS A 190 36.25 2.40 6.03
CA LYS A 190 36.89 3.41 6.90
C LYS A 190 38.37 3.59 6.59
N ALA A 191 39.09 2.52 6.23
CA ALA A 191 40.48 2.62 5.79
C ALA A 191 40.60 3.36 4.45
N ASN A 192 39.74 3.04 3.47
CA ASN A 192 39.74 3.71 2.16
C ASN A 192 39.38 5.20 2.26
N LEU A 193 38.44 5.57 3.13
CA LEU A 193 38.07 6.96 3.39
C LEU A 193 39.23 7.79 3.99
N LYS A 194 40.16 7.17 4.72
CA LYS A 194 41.36 7.86 5.25
C LYS A 194 42.42 8.13 4.18
N VAL A 195 42.46 7.31 3.13
CA VAL A 195 43.41 7.47 2.01
C VAL A 195 42.94 8.55 1.04
N SER A 196 41.63 8.74 0.92
CA SER A 196 41.04 9.81 0.11
C SER A 196 41.47 11.18 0.63
N THR A 197 42.12 11.99 -0.22
CA THR A 197 42.64 13.30 0.20
C THR A 197 41.67 14.44 -0.13
N LYS A 198 41.00 14.45 -1.30
CA LYS A 198 39.94 15.41 -1.70
C LYS A 198 39.08 14.88 -2.88
N PRO A 199 37.78 15.26 -2.97
CA PRO A 199 37.02 15.97 -1.95
C PRO A 199 36.75 15.07 -0.74
N GLY A 200 36.82 15.63 0.48
CA GLY A 200 36.42 14.93 1.70
C GLY A 200 34.94 14.56 1.69
N LEU A 201 34.55 13.58 2.50
CA LEU A 201 33.15 13.14 2.63
C LEU A 201 32.52 13.67 3.93
N ASP A 202 31.53 14.55 3.80
CA ASP A 202 30.84 15.18 4.94
C ASP A 202 29.67 14.33 5.45
N ARG A 203 28.87 13.77 4.53
CA ARG A 203 27.64 13.03 4.87
C ARG A 203 27.24 12.03 3.78
N ILE A 204 26.56 10.98 4.20
CA ILE A 204 25.80 10.07 3.35
C ILE A 204 24.32 10.39 3.49
N VAL A 205 23.68 10.80 2.39
CA VAL A 205 22.26 11.17 2.34
C VAL A 205 21.52 10.13 1.51
N VAL A 206 20.51 9.50 2.10
CA VAL A 206 19.78 8.39 1.48
C VAL A 206 18.35 8.82 1.20
N ASP A 207 17.89 8.56 -0.03
CA ASP A 207 16.48 8.60 -0.40
C ASP A 207 16.07 7.22 -0.88
N VAL A 208 14.96 6.70 -0.37
CA VAL A 208 14.48 5.36 -0.72
C VAL A 208 13.04 5.41 -1.21
N PHE A 209 12.75 4.64 -2.25
CA PHE A 209 11.42 4.49 -2.81
C PHE A 209 11.07 3.01 -2.92
N GLY A 210 9.81 2.66 -2.65
CA GLY A 210 9.35 1.30 -2.87
C GLY A 210 7.86 1.18 -3.15
N PHE A 211 7.48 0.14 -3.87
CA PHE A 211 6.08 -0.22 -4.14
C PHE A 211 5.80 -1.66 -3.70
N SER A 212 4.63 -1.94 -3.11
CA SER A 212 4.19 -3.30 -2.78
C SER A 212 5.17 -4.00 -1.83
N ARG A 213 5.64 -5.20 -2.16
CA ARG A 213 6.74 -5.89 -1.44
C ARG A 213 8.05 -5.12 -1.51
N GLY A 214 8.29 -4.34 -2.56
CA GLY A 214 9.41 -3.39 -2.62
C GLY A 214 9.30 -2.27 -1.57
N ALA A 215 8.10 -1.83 -1.23
CA ALA A 215 7.90 -0.89 -0.11
C ALA A 215 8.19 -1.57 1.25
N ALA A 216 7.85 -2.85 1.41
CA ALA A 216 8.23 -3.62 2.60
C ALA A 216 9.76 -3.78 2.69
N GLN A 217 10.42 -4.08 1.56
CA GLN A 217 11.89 -4.12 1.45
C GLN A 217 12.52 -2.77 1.78
N ALA A 218 11.96 -1.66 1.30
CA ALA A 218 12.46 -0.31 1.61
C ALA A 218 12.43 -0.01 3.12
N ARG A 219 11.34 -0.38 3.81
CA ARG A 219 11.20 -0.22 5.26
C ARG A 219 12.22 -1.07 6.02
N ALA A 220 12.30 -2.37 5.69
CA ALA A 220 13.25 -3.28 6.31
C ALA A 220 14.71 -2.87 6.04
N TRP A 221 15.01 -2.47 4.80
CA TRP A 221 16.33 -2.02 4.38
C TRP A 221 16.80 -0.79 5.17
N VAL A 222 15.93 0.18 5.42
CA VAL A 222 16.28 1.35 6.24
C VAL A 222 16.54 0.97 7.69
N ASN A 223 15.72 0.11 8.29
CA ASN A 223 15.97 -0.38 9.64
C ASN A 223 17.30 -1.13 9.73
N TRP A 224 17.59 -2.00 8.75
CA TRP A 224 18.85 -2.74 8.69
C TRP A 224 20.04 -1.82 8.45
N LEU A 225 19.91 -0.79 7.60
CA LEU A 225 20.95 0.20 7.34
C LEU A 225 21.31 0.99 8.61
N TYR A 226 20.31 1.45 9.37
CA TYR A 226 20.57 2.07 10.67
C TYR A 226 21.16 1.10 11.68
N GLY A 227 20.78 -0.18 11.63
CA GLY A 227 21.40 -1.25 12.43
C GLY A 227 22.89 -1.49 12.10
N LEU A 228 23.38 -1.06 10.93
CA LEU A 228 24.80 -1.09 10.58
C LEU A 228 25.58 0.14 11.07
N CYS A 229 24.89 1.17 11.57
CA CYS A 229 25.49 2.42 11.98
C CYS A 229 25.86 2.42 13.47
N GLU A 230 26.94 3.12 13.82
CA GLU A 230 27.20 3.49 15.22
C GLU A 230 26.24 4.61 15.61
N GLN A 231 25.42 4.37 16.63
CA GLN A 231 24.51 5.39 17.17
C GLN A 231 25.21 6.22 18.25
N GLN A 232 25.29 7.52 18.02
CA GLN A 232 25.79 8.50 18.99
C GLN A 232 24.62 9.32 19.57
N GLY A 233 24.33 9.09 20.84
CA GLY A 233 23.17 9.64 21.55
C GLY A 233 22.11 8.58 21.85
N SER A 234 21.37 8.76 22.94
CA SER A 234 20.41 7.75 23.43
C SER A 234 19.04 7.81 22.74
N ASP A 235 18.59 8.99 22.31
CA ASP A 235 17.31 9.14 21.61
C ASP A 235 17.49 8.89 20.10
N ALA A 236 16.91 7.80 19.60
CA ALA A 236 16.97 7.41 18.20
C ALA A 236 16.46 8.48 17.22
N ARG A 237 15.63 9.43 17.66
CA ARG A 237 15.14 10.53 16.81
C ARG A 237 16.18 11.62 16.57
N THR A 238 17.03 11.87 17.56
CA THR A 238 18.01 12.96 17.54
C THR A 238 19.45 12.48 17.48
N ALA A 239 19.68 11.18 17.62
CA ALA A 239 21.00 10.59 17.54
C ALA A 239 21.66 10.82 16.18
N THR A 240 22.98 10.88 16.20
CA THR A 240 23.79 10.83 14.98
C THR A 240 24.10 9.37 14.68
N TYR A 241 23.80 8.93 13.46
CA TYR A 241 24.12 7.59 12.99
C TYR A 241 25.36 7.67 12.10
N LEU A 242 26.41 6.93 12.44
CA LEU A 242 27.66 6.92 11.67
C LEU A 242 27.82 5.60 10.89
N PHE A 243 27.92 5.71 9.58
CA PHE A 243 28.27 4.61 8.68
C PHE A 243 29.74 4.74 8.28
N ALA A 244 30.58 3.77 8.64
CA ALA A 244 32.04 3.83 8.51
C ALA A 244 32.70 5.06 9.15
N GLY A 245 32.05 5.67 10.15
CA GLY A 245 32.49 6.92 10.78
C GLY A 245 32.00 8.19 10.08
N VAL A 246 31.16 8.08 9.04
CA VAL A 246 30.56 9.20 8.32
C VAL A 246 29.09 9.35 8.71
N PRO A 247 28.59 10.56 9.01
CA PRO A 247 27.17 10.78 9.28
C PRO A 247 26.27 10.28 8.16
N LEU A 248 25.32 9.42 8.49
CA LEU A 248 24.31 8.88 7.59
C LEU A 248 22.92 9.42 7.96
N GLN A 249 22.16 9.82 6.95
CA GLN A 249 20.81 10.32 7.13
C GLN A 249 19.89 9.84 6.00
N VAL A 250 18.84 9.11 6.37
CA VAL A 250 17.70 8.87 5.46
C VAL A 250 16.83 10.12 5.44
N ARG A 251 16.87 10.84 4.33
CA ARG A 251 16.16 12.11 4.12
C ARG A 251 14.71 11.89 3.72
N PHE A 252 14.46 10.96 2.80
CA PHE A 252 13.12 10.73 2.29
C PHE A 252 12.86 9.24 2.06
N MET A 253 11.68 8.78 2.49
CA MET A 253 11.17 7.44 2.22
C MET A 253 9.80 7.53 1.53
N GLY A 254 9.73 7.19 0.24
CA GLY A 254 8.50 7.21 -0.54
C GLY A 254 7.94 5.81 -0.76
N LEU A 255 6.77 5.52 -0.21
CA LEU A 255 6.15 4.19 -0.24
C LEU A 255 4.84 4.22 -1.02
N PHE A 256 4.64 3.22 -1.87
CA PHE A 256 3.37 2.93 -2.52
C PHE A 256 2.84 1.60 -1.98
N ASP A 257 1.67 1.65 -1.36
CA ASP A 257 0.81 0.53 -0.98
C ASP A 257 1.56 -0.70 -0.45
N THR A 258 2.25 -0.53 0.69
CA THR A 258 3.10 -1.58 1.27
C THR A 258 2.35 -2.88 1.54
N VAL A 259 2.94 -3.99 1.07
CA VAL A 259 2.46 -5.35 1.30
C VAL A 259 3.64 -6.21 1.72
N ALA A 260 3.69 -6.68 2.96
CA ALA A 260 4.78 -7.52 3.46
C ALA A 260 4.45 -9.03 3.49
N SER A 261 3.21 -9.40 3.20
CA SER A 261 2.75 -10.79 3.35
C SER A 261 3.33 -11.78 2.32
N VAL A 262 3.44 -13.03 2.75
CA VAL A 262 3.82 -14.22 2.01
C VAL A 262 2.57 -14.98 1.58
N GLY A 263 2.54 -15.37 0.32
CA GLY A 263 1.56 -16.31 -0.23
C GLY A 263 0.10 -15.94 -0.04
N VAL A 264 -0.70 -16.97 0.21
CA VAL A 264 -2.16 -16.92 0.38
C VAL A 264 -2.55 -16.94 1.86
N GLY A 265 -1.72 -16.36 2.75
CA GLY A 265 -1.84 -16.42 4.23
C GLY A 265 -3.12 -15.85 4.85
N GLY A 266 -4.13 -15.50 4.05
CA GLY A 266 -5.49 -15.16 4.50
C GLY A 266 -6.61 -15.89 3.73
N THR A 267 -6.30 -16.84 2.85
CA THR A 267 -7.31 -17.49 1.99
C THR A 267 -7.79 -18.84 2.53
N VAL A 268 -7.05 -19.47 3.46
CA VAL A 268 -7.41 -20.77 4.04
C VAL A 268 -7.85 -20.54 5.48
N ALA A 269 -9.14 -20.34 5.68
CA ALA A 269 -9.73 -20.31 7.02
C ALA A 269 -9.54 -21.68 7.71
N GLY A 270 -8.97 -21.70 8.91
CA GLY A 270 -8.96 -22.88 9.79
C GLY A 270 -7.67 -23.69 9.86
N ASN A 271 -6.55 -23.23 9.30
CA ASN A 271 -5.26 -23.89 9.48
C ASN A 271 -4.28 -23.03 10.29
N LYS A 272 -4.25 -23.23 11.61
CA LYS A 272 -3.40 -22.51 12.58
C LYS A 272 -1.90 -22.49 12.26
N ALA A 273 -1.40 -23.42 11.45
CA ALA A 273 0.00 -23.45 11.02
C ALA A 273 0.33 -22.43 9.92
N LEU A 274 -0.69 -21.88 9.23
CA LEU A 274 -0.60 -20.81 8.23
C LEU A 274 -1.18 -19.47 8.74
N GLU A 275 -1.61 -19.42 10.01
CA GLU A 275 -2.08 -18.22 10.73
C GLU A 275 -0.92 -17.45 11.40
N SER A 276 0.30 -17.52 10.86
CA SER A 276 1.26 -16.45 11.15
C SER A 276 0.75 -15.16 10.49
N ASP A 277 1.12 -13.98 10.99
CA ASP A 277 0.71 -12.66 10.44
C ASP A 277 1.06 -12.47 8.95
N GLY A 278 1.66 -13.49 8.32
CA GLY A 278 1.91 -13.61 6.91
C GLY A 278 3.21 -12.95 6.51
N HIS A 279 3.91 -12.22 7.38
CA HIS A 279 5.12 -11.51 7.00
C HIS A 279 6.31 -12.43 6.74
N TYR A 280 7.19 -12.02 5.81
CA TYR A 280 8.50 -12.65 5.67
C TYR A 280 9.32 -12.49 6.95
N ALA A 281 10.20 -13.45 7.25
CA ALA A 281 11.09 -13.37 8.41
C ALA A 281 11.94 -12.09 8.44
N TRP A 282 12.32 -11.55 7.27
CA TRP A 282 13.07 -10.29 7.16
C TRP A 282 12.21 -9.03 7.37
N ALA A 283 10.89 -9.15 7.26
CA ALA A 283 9.93 -8.06 7.49
C ALA A 283 9.47 -8.02 8.95
N ASP A 284 9.51 -9.15 9.66
CA ASP A 284 9.16 -9.20 11.07
C ASP A 284 10.02 -8.23 11.89
N ASP A 285 9.38 -7.47 12.78
CA ASP A 285 9.96 -6.36 13.55
C ASP A 285 10.66 -5.25 12.74
N ASN A 286 10.54 -5.24 11.41
CA ASN A 286 11.33 -4.37 10.52
C ASN A 286 10.49 -3.46 9.61
N LEU A 287 9.17 -3.44 9.79
CA LEU A 287 8.28 -2.58 9.01
C LEU A 287 8.02 -1.22 9.68
N GLN A 288 8.34 -1.00 10.95
CA GLN A 288 8.16 0.34 11.53
C GLN A 288 9.06 1.36 10.82
N ILE A 289 8.59 2.60 10.63
CA ILE A 289 9.43 3.65 10.07
C ILE A 289 10.44 4.06 11.14
N HIS A 290 11.73 3.88 10.84
CA HIS A 290 12.79 4.20 11.79
C HIS A 290 12.69 5.67 12.26
N PRO A 291 12.77 5.98 13.57
CA PRO A 291 12.55 7.33 14.09
C PRO A 291 13.52 8.40 13.55
N ALA A 292 14.70 7.99 13.08
CA ALA A 292 15.71 8.88 12.49
C ALA A 292 15.42 9.28 11.02
N VAL A 293 14.48 8.62 10.33
CA VAL A 293 14.04 9.01 8.99
C VAL A 293 13.44 10.40 9.06
N LYS A 294 13.90 11.33 8.21
CA LYS A 294 13.41 12.72 8.29
C LYS A 294 11.99 12.88 7.79
N HIS A 295 11.60 12.12 6.78
CA HIS A 295 10.23 12.12 6.27
C HIS A 295 9.90 10.84 5.52
N CYS A 296 8.69 10.34 5.76
CA CYS A 296 8.09 9.25 5.01
C CYS A 296 6.74 9.68 4.43
N GLU A 297 6.55 9.45 3.13
CA GLU A 297 5.25 9.51 2.46
C GLU A 297 4.81 8.08 2.13
N HIS A 298 3.59 7.70 2.48
CA HIS A 298 3.02 6.40 2.12
C HIS A 298 1.65 6.56 1.47
N TYR A 299 1.50 6.11 0.23
CA TYR A 299 0.25 6.19 -0.53
C TYR A 299 -0.44 4.84 -0.61
N VAL A 300 -1.66 4.72 -0.08
CA VAL A 300 -2.41 3.47 0.08
C VAL A 300 -3.55 3.40 -0.93
N ALA A 301 -3.77 2.22 -1.52
CA ALA A 301 -4.84 1.98 -2.49
C ALA A 301 -6.21 1.83 -1.82
N ALA A 302 -7.18 2.65 -2.25
CA ALA A 302 -8.54 2.66 -1.70
C ALA A 302 -9.40 1.49 -2.17
N HIS A 303 -9.10 0.87 -3.32
CA HIS A 303 -9.92 -0.16 -3.96
C HIS A 303 -9.21 -1.53 -4.08
N GLU A 304 -8.15 -1.75 -3.32
CA GLU A 304 -7.54 -3.08 -3.18
C GLU A 304 -8.24 -3.88 -2.07
N VAL A 305 -8.48 -5.17 -2.27
CA VAL A 305 -9.10 -6.07 -1.27
C VAL A 305 -8.59 -7.51 -1.30
N ARG A 306 -7.70 -7.89 -2.23
CA ARG A 306 -7.19 -9.26 -2.32
C ARG A 306 -6.58 -9.70 -0.99
N ALA A 307 -6.89 -10.92 -0.56
CA ALA A 307 -6.39 -11.49 0.69
C ALA A 307 -4.87 -11.65 0.70
N SER A 308 -4.25 -11.82 -0.48
CA SER A 308 -2.80 -11.86 -0.65
C SER A 308 -2.14 -10.48 -0.64
N PHE A 309 -2.92 -9.38 -0.52
CA PHE A 309 -2.44 -8.00 -0.52
C PHE A 309 -2.97 -7.19 0.68
N PRO A 310 -2.80 -7.67 1.93
CA PRO A 310 -3.02 -6.84 3.10
C PRO A 310 -2.10 -5.62 3.06
N CYS A 311 -2.57 -4.48 3.57
CA CYS A 311 -1.75 -3.28 3.62
C CYS A 311 -1.05 -3.16 4.97
N ASP A 312 0.26 -2.93 4.94
CA ASP A 312 1.04 -2.54 6.11
C ASP A 312 1.02 -1.02 6.24
N SER A 313 0.18 -0.50 7.13
CA SER A 313 0.17 0.94 7.44
C SER A 313 1.49 1.37 8.09
N VAL A 314 1.83 2.66 7.95
CA VAL A 314 2.95 3.27 8.70
C VAL A 314 2.60 3.62 10.16
N ARG A 315 1.36 3.36 10.59
CA ARG A 315 0.97 3.51 11.99
C ARG A 315 1.62 2.44 12.86
N VAL A 316 1.96 2.85 14.08
CA VAL A 316 2.43 1.97 15.16
C VAL A 316 1.44 2.11 16.31
N ASP A 317 0.88 0.98 16.78
CA ASP A 317 -0.15 0.97 17.82
C ASP A 317 -1.28 1.99 17.54
N ALA A 318 -1.72 2.04 16.28
CA ALA A 318 -2.73 2.95 15.75
C ALA A 318 -2.43 4.46 15.80
N ALA A 319 -1.20 4.86 16.11
CA ALA A 319 -0.75 6.25 16.00
C ALA A 319 0.20 6.45 14.81
N TYR A 320 0.16 7.62 14.20
CA TYR A 320 1.15 8.03 13.19
C TYR A 320 2.41 8.55 13.88
N PRO A 321 3.59 7.99 13.58
CA PRO A 321 4.85 8.60 13.99
C PRO A 321 4.98 10.03 13.41
N PRO A 322 5.68 10.94 14.10
CA PRO A 322 5.72 12.36 13.70
C PRO A 322 6.45 12.62 12.37
N ASN A 323 7.21 11.65 11.87
CA ASN A 323 7.97 11.72 10.64
C ASN A 323 7.27 11.06 9.44
N VAL A 324 5.98 10.70 9.56
CA VAL A 324 5.24 10.04 8.48
C VAL A 324 4.00 10.82 8.06
N ARG A 325 3.63 10.68 6.79
CA ARG A 325 2.32 11.05 6.25
C ARG A 325 1.81 9.88 5.40
N GLU A 326 0.61 9.41 5.70
CA GLU A 326 -0.05 8.34 4.94
C GLU A 326 -1.30 8.90 4.27
N SER A 327 -1.48 8.69 2.97
CA SER A 327 -2.63 9.22 2.19
C SER A 327 -3.31 8.11 1.41
N VAL A 328 -4.64 8.13 1.32
CA VAL A 328 -5.42 7.12 0.57
C VAL A 328 -5.74 7.62 -0.83
N TYR A 329 -5.29 6.90 -1.86
CA TYR A 329 -5.53 7.23 -3.26
C TYR A 329 -6.56 6.29 -3.91
N PRO A 330 -7.55 6.84 -4.63
CA PRO A 330 -8.49 6.07 -5.45
C PRO A 330 -7.77 5.17 -6.47
N GLY A 331 -8.06 3.88 -6.42
CA GLY A 331 -7.54 2.87 -7.34
C GLY A 331 -7.24 1.56 -6.63
N SER A 332 -7.05 0.49 -7.40
CA SER A 332 -6.48 -0.78 -6.94
C SER A 332 -4.97 -0.67 -6.69
N HIS A 333 -4.32 -1.74 -6.22
CA HIS A 333 -2.89 -1.74 -5.86
C HIS A 333 -1.97 -1.13 -6.93
N SER A 334 -2.06 -1.61 -8.17
CA SER A 334 -1.25 -1.10 -9.29
C SER A 334 -1.82 0.14 -9.96
N ASP A 335 -3.05 0.54 -9.64
CA ASP A 335 -3.55 1.88 -9.98
C ASP A 335 -2.91 2.97 -9.11
N VAL A 336 -2.32 2.61 -7.97
CA VAL A 336 -1.55 3.52 -7.11
C VAL A 336 -0.05 3.36 -7.33
N GLY A 337 0.45 2.12 -7.42
CA GLY A 337 1.88 1.86 -7.60
C GLY A 337 2.40 1.86 -9.04
N GLY A 338 1.53 1.74 -10.05
CA GLY A 338 1.90 1.42 -11.42
C GLY A 338 2.35 -0.05 -11.58
N GLY A 339 3.03 -0.40 -12.67
CA GLY A 339 3.69 -1.71 -12.80
C GLY A 339 2.80 -2.86 -13.27
N GLY A 340 1.54 -2.89 -12.80
CA GLY A 340 0.67 -4.05 -12.97
C GLY A 340 -0.26 -4.04 -14.19
N TYR A 341 -0.42 -2.90 -14.87
CA TYR A 341 -1.40 -2.76 -15.95
C TYR A 341 -0.79 -2.09 -17.18
N THR A 342 -0.98 -2.72 -18.35
CA THR A 342 -0.70 -2.10 -19.64
C THR A 342 -1.79 -1.09 -19.99
N ARG A 343 -1.59 -0.32 -21.06
CA ARG A 343 -2.48 0.78 -21.46
C ARG A 343 -3.94 0.40 -21.74
N SER A 344 -4.20 -0.87 -22.04
CA SER A 344 -5.51 -1.41 -22.41
C SER A 344 -5.97 -2.56 -21.52
N ALA A 345 -5.25 -2.84 -20.43
CA ALA A 345 -5.61 -3.92 -19.51
C ALA A 345 -7.06 -3.76 -19.05
N GLN A 346 -7.84 -4.83 -19.14
CA GLN A 346 -9.26 -4.86 -18.79
C GLN A 346 -10.13 -3.81 -19.53
N GLY A 347 -9.67 -3.32 -20.68
CA GLY A 347 -10.34 -2.24 -21.42
C GLY A 347 -10.37 -0.90 -20.70
N LYS A 348 -9.51 -0.72 -19.68
CA LYS A 348 -9.33 0.52 -18.92
C LYS A 348 -8.28 1.40 -19.56
N ARG A 349 -8.26 2.68 -19.18
CA ARG A 349 -7.22 3.64 -19.59
C ARG A 349 -6.11 3.67 -18.56
N ASP A 350 -4.87 3.63 -19.04
CA ASP A 350 -3.71 4.00 -18.25
C ASP A 350 -3.68 5.52 -17.98
N GLY A 351 -3.27 5.91 -16.76
CA GLY A 351 -3.25 7.31 -16.33
C GLY A 351 -3.43 7.49 -14.84
N LEU A 352 -4.16 6.58 -14.17
CA LEU A 352 -4.50 6.73 -12.75
C LEU A 352 -3.25 6.71 -11.86
N ALA A 353 -2.32 5.76 -12.09
CA ALA A 353 -1.08 5.63 -11.33
C ALA A 353 -0.15 6.84 -11.43
N ARG A 354 -0.26 7.66 -12.48
CA ARG A 354 0.56 8.88 -12.62
C ARG A 354 0.15 9.98 -11.63
N ILE A 355 -1.08 9.95 -11.10
CA ILE A 355 -1.53 10.92 -10.08
C ILE A 355 -0.74 10.75 -8.77
N PRO A 356 -0.75 9.59 -8.08
CA PRO A 356 0.09 9.38 -6.90
C PRO A 356 1.58 9.41 -7.25
N GLY A 357 1.99 8.99 -8.46
CA GLY A 357 3.39 9.12 -8.91
C GLY A 357 3.88 10.57 -8.92
N MET A 358 3.06 11.48 -9.47
CA MET A 358 3.39 12.91 -9.51
C MET A 358 3.32 13.55 -8.12
N ALA A 359 2.39 13.13 -7.26
CA ALA A 359 2.34 13.58 -5.87
C ALA A 359 3.62 13.19 -5.11
N MET A 360 4.11 11.96 -5.31
CA MET A 360 5.34 11.48 -4.67
C MET A 360 6.57 12.23 -5.20
N TYR A 361 6.63 12.49 -6.52
CA TYR A 361 7.67 13.31 -7.14
C TYR A 361 7.74 14.71 -6.51
N ASN A 362 6.60 15.37 -6.34
CA ASN A 362 6.53 16.69 -5.71
C ASN A 362 6.93 16.64 -4.24
N ALA A 363 6.44 15.66 -3.48
CA ALA A 363 6.80 15.49 -2.09
C ALA A 363 8.31 15.28 -1.91
N ALA A 364 8.90 14.38 -2.70
CA ALA A 364 10.34 14.13 -2.72
C ALA A 364 11.14 15.40 -3.06
N LEU A 365 10.75 16.12 -4.12
CA LEU A 365 11.38 17.41 -4.47
C LEU A 365 11.29 18.43 -3.33
N SER A 366 10.16 18.51 -2.63
CA SER A 366 9.96 19.44 -1.50
C SER A 366 10.89 19.12 -0.32
N TRP A 367 11.35 17.87 -0.23
CA TRP A 367 12.31 17.40 0.75
C TRP A 367 13.76 17.45 0.28
N GLY A 368 14.03 17.99 -0.92
CA GLY A 368 15.38 18.16 -1.44
C GLY A 368 15.98 16.92 -2.10
N VAL A 369 15.17 15.91 -2.42
CA VAL A 369 15.60 14.75 -3.21
C VAL A 369 16.10 15.24 -4.58
N PRO A 370 17.26 14.76 -5.08
CA PRO A 370 17.89 15.27 -6.30
C PRO A 370 17.20 14.69 -7.55
N LEU A 371 15.93 15.06 -7.76
CA LEU A 371 15.19 14.73 -8.97
C LEU A 371 15.45 15.81 -10.04
N TYR A 372 15.51 15.41 -11.31
CA TYR A 372 15.46 16.33 -12.44
C TYR A 372 14.13 17.08 -12.42
N ARG A 373 14.18 18.39 -12.67
CA ARG A 373 12.97 19.21 -12.84
C ARG A 373 12.25 18.79 -14.12
N LEU A 374 10.93 18.98 -14.15
CA LEU A 374 10.09 18.59 -15.29
C LEU A 374 10.55 19.14 -16.64
N ASN A 375 11.00 20.39 -16.70
CA ASN A 375 11.54 20.98 -17.93
C ASN A 375 12.81 20.26 -18.42
N VAL A 376 13.66 19.80 -17.50
CA VAL A 376 14.87 19.01 -17.81
C VAL A 376 14.49 17.60 -18.26
N LEU A 377 13.52 16.96 -17.61
CA LEU A 377 13.00 15.66 -18.03
C LEU A 377 12.42 15.71 -19.44
N LYS A 378 11.63 16.76 -19.74
CA LYS A 378 11.10 17.01 -21.08
C LYS A 378 12.21 17.17 -22.13
N ALA A 379 13.30 17.85 -21.78
CA ALA A 379 14.45 18.02 -22.67
C ALA A 379 15.27 16.73 -22.88
N LYS A 380 15.30 15.81 -21.90
CA LYS A 380 15.98 14.51 -22.00
C LYS A 380 15.24 13.50 -22.88
N GLY A 381 13.96 13.72 -23.14
CA GLY A 381 13.14 12.89 -24.03
C GLY A 381 11.68 12.86 -23.59
N GLN A 382 10.77 12.75 -24.56
CA GLN A 382 9.32 12.71 -24.31
C GLN A 382 8.91 11.52 -23.42
N GLY A 383 9.55 10.35 -23.58
CA GLY A 383 9.25 9.14 -22.80
C GLY A 383 9.39 9.30 -21.29
N TYR A 384 10.35 10.10 -20.79
CA TYR A 384 10.53 10.31 -19.36
C TYR A 384 9.47 11.24 -18.76
N TYR A 385 9.16 12.32 -19.46
CA TYR A 385 8.20 13.32 -19.01
C TYR A 385 6.77 12.78 -19.09
N ASP A 386 6.37 12.21 -20.24
CA ASP A 386 5.01 11.73 -20.48
C ASP A 386 4.64 10.54 -19.57
N ASN A 387 5.63 9.79 -19.10
CA ASN A 387 5.38 8.71 -18.15
C ASN A 387 5.13 9.19 -16.72
N LEU A 388 5.59 10.38 -16.34
CA LEU A 388 5.38 10.93 -15.00
C LEU A 388 4.12 11.80 -14.89
N ILE A 389 3.76 12.50 -15.97
CA ILE A 389 2.69 13.50 -15.94
C ILE A 389 1.30 12.86 -16.11
N PRO A 390 0.37 13.03 -15.15
CA PRO A 390 -1.00 12.58 -15.33
C PRO A 390 -1.71 13.40 -16.40
N SER A 391 -2.58 12.75 -17.18
CA SER A 391 -3.37 13.45 -18.20
C SER A 391 -4.42 14.36 -17.55
N ALA A 392 -4.83 15.42 -18.25
CA ALA A 392 -5.85 16.34 -17.76
C ALA A 392 -7.19 15.63 -17.50
N GLU A 393 -7.54 14.64 -18.32
CA GLU A 393 -8.74 13.83 -18.18
C GLU A 393 -8.68 12.95 -16.93
N ALA A 394 -7.54 12.30 -16.67
CA ALA A 394 -7.36 11.48 -15.47
C ALA A 394 -7.45 12.34 -14.20
N VAL A 395 -6.84 13.53 -14.22
CA VAL A 395 -6.92 14.52 -13.14
C VAL A 395 -8.37 14.95 -12.90
N ALA A 396 -9.09 15.34 -13.95
CA ALA A 396 -10.47 15.79 -13.86
C ALA A 396 -11.39 14.67 -13.33
N ALA A 397 -11.22 13.44 -13.83
CA ALA A 397 -12.00 12.28 -13.37
C ALA A 397 -11.73 11.96 -11.90
N HIS A 398 -10.46 12.01 -11.47
CA HIS A 398 -10.08 11.80 -10.08
C HIS A 398 -10.68 12.88 -9.15
N GLN A 399 -10.60 14.15 -9.56
CA GLN A 399 -11.19 15.25 -8.79
C GLN A 399 -12.72 15.12 -8.70
N ALA A 400 -13.39 14.85 -9.83
CA ALA A 400 -14.84 14.65 -9.86
C ALA A 400 -15.28 13.44 -9.01
N TYR A 401 -14.49 12.36 -9.02
CA TYR A 401 -14.71 11.22 -8.14
C TYR A 401 -14.64 11.64 -6.66
N LEU A 402 -13.54 12.27 -6.23
CA LEU A 402 -13.36 12.69 -4.83
C LEU A 402 -14.46 13.64 -4.36
N GLN A 403 -14.86 14.59 -5.20
CA GLN A 403 -15.97 15.50 -4.92
C GLN A 403 -17.31 14.75 -4.78
N ALA A 404 -17.57 13.77 -5.66
CA ALA A 404 -18.80 13.01 -5.64
C ALA A 404 -18.91 12.05 -4.44
N VAL A 405 -17.80 11.44 -4.02
CA VAL A 405 -17.81 10.49 -2.89
C VAL A 405 -17.72 11.15 -1.53
N GLY A 406 -17.17 12.36 -1.44
CA GLY A 406 -17.11 13.16 -0.22
C GLY A 406 -16.43 12.47 0.97
N VAL A 407 -15.49 11.55 0.72
CA VAL A 407 -14.81 10.80 1.77
C VAL A 407 -13.97 11.76 2.63
N ALA A 408 -14.34 11.86 3.91
CA ALA A 408 -13.67 12.75 4.85
C ALA A 408 -12.27 12.22 5.24
N PRO A 409 -11.35 13.11 5.65
CA PRO A 409 -10.14 12.69 6.35
C PRO A 409 -10.47 11.84 7.56
N GLY A 410 -9.68 10.81 7.81
CA GLY A 410 -9.89 9.82 8.86
C GLY A 410 -8.75 8.84 8.91
N SER A 411 -8.85 7.76 9.69
CA SER A 411 -7.85 6.69 9.64
C SER A 411 -7.80 6.01 8.27
N VAL A 412 -6.68 5.36 7.94
CA VAL A 412 -6.53 4.63 6.66
C VAL A 412 -7.63 3.59 6.44
N GLU A 413 -8.06 2.90 7.49
CA GLU A 413 -9.14 1.90 7.45
C GLU A 413 -10.49 2.56 7.19
N GLN A 414 -10.76 3.71 7.83
CA GLN A 414 -12.02 4.44 7.64
C GLN A 414 -12.15 4.93 6.19
N GLN A 415 -11.08 5.50 5.64
CA GLN A 415 -11.07 5.95 4.24
C GLN A 415 -11.14 4.78 3.26
N HIS A 416 -10.40 3.69 3.50
CA HIS A 416 -10.50 2.49 2.68
C HIS A 416 -11.93 1.96 2.65
N ARG A 417 -12.57 1.79 3.82
CA ARG A 417 -13.96 1.33 3.94
C ARG A 417 -14.93 2.24 3.19
N ALA A 418 -14.78 3.56 3.33
CA ALA A 418 -15.63 4.53 2.66
C ALA A 418 -15.48 4.53 1.13
N HIS A 419 -14.26 4.45 0.61
CA HIS A 419 -14.02 4.32 -0.84
C HIS A 419 -14.50 2.96 -1.38
N TRP A 420 -14.23 1.88 -0.64
CA TRP A 420 -14.64 0.52 -1.02
C TRP A 420 -16.16 0.37 -1.10
N ALA A 421 -16.89 1.01 -0.19
CA ALA A 421 -18.35 1.08 -0.21
C ALA A 421 -18.87 1.59 -1.56
N TRP A 422 -18.27 2.67 -2.10
CA TRP A 422 -18.64 3.23 -3.39
C TRP A 422 -18.36 2.28 -4.55
N TYR A 423 -17.25 1.52 -4.48
CA TYR A 423 -16.96 0.50 -5.49
C TYR A 423 -18.02 -0.61 -5.48
N LEU A 424 -18.40 -1.12 -4.29
CA LEU A 424 -19.45 -2.13 -4.18
C LEU A 424 -20.81 -1.62 -4.66
N ARG A 425 -21.20 -0.38 -4.31
CA ARG A 425 -22.42 0.26 -4.83
C ARG A 425 -22.41 0.32 -6.35
N TYR A 426 -21.29 0.74 -6.94
CA TYR A 426 -21.11 0.77 -8.39
C TYR A 426 -21.32 -0.63 -9.01
N ARG A 427 -20.67 -1.68 -8.48
CA ARG A 427 -20.78 -3.06 -8.99
C ARG A 427 -22.22 -3.61 -8.89
N ILE A 428 -22.97 -3.22 -7.87
CA ILE A 428 -24.39 -3.59 -7.72
C ILE A 428 -25.27 -2.79 -8.68
N ALA A 429 -25.05 -1.49 -8.80
CA ALA A 429 -25.84 -0.61 -9.66
C ALA A 429 -25.73 -1.02 -11.13
N CYS A 430 -24.54 -1.43 -11.59
CA CYS A 430 -24.34 -1.85 -12.98
C CYS A 430 -24.50 -3.36 -13.22
N ARG A 431 -24.90 -4.16 -12.23
CA ARG A 431 -24.92 -5.65 -12.31
C ARG A 431 -25.60 -6.21 -13.57
N GLU A 432 -26.74 -5.66 -13.99
CA GLU A 432 -27.52 -6.12 -15.15
C GLU A 432 -26.83 -5.77 -16.47
N ALA A 433 -26.12 -4.64 -16.48
CA ALA A 433 -25.45 -4.11 -17.66
C ALA A 433 -23.93 -4.32 -17.61
N TYR A 434 -23.38 -5.04 -16.61
CA TYR A 434 -21.94 -5.10 -16.36
C TYR A 434 -21.18 -5.63 -17.57
N GLY A 435 -21.67 -6.74 -18.15
CA GLY A 435 -21.11 -7.30 -19.39
C GLY A 435 -21.23 -6.40 -20.62
N HIS A 436 -22.15 -5.42 -20.61
CA HIS A 436 -22.39 -4.46 -21.69
C HIS A 436 -21.66 -3.12 -21.48
N ARG A 437 -20.98 -2.93 -20.33
CA ARG A 437 -20.13 -1.76 -20.10
C ARG A 437 -19.06 -1.65 -21.18
N SER A 438 -18.70 -0.41 -21.53
CA SER A 438 -17.74 -0.14 -22.60
C SER A 438 -16.38 -0.79 -22.36
N PHE A 439 -15.84 -0.70 -21.14
CA PHE A 439 -14.55 -1.31 -20.80
C PHE A 439 -14.59 -2.84 -20.87
N VAL A 440 -15.67 -3.47 -20.40
CA VAL A 440 -15.84 -4.93 -20.50
C VAL A 440 -15.91 -5.35 -21.96
N ARG A 441 -16.55 -4.54 -22.81
CA ARG A 441 -16.58 -4.73 -24.27
C ARG A 441 -15.23 -4.50 -24.96
N ALA A 442 -14.41 -3.58 -24.45
CA ALA A 442 -13.09 -3.30 -24.97
C ALA A 442 -12.02 -4.30 -24.52
N ALA A 443 -12.23 -4.99 -23.40
CA ALA A 443 -11.31 -6.00 -22.88
C ALA A 443 -11.20 -7.23 -23.79
N THR A 444 -10.05 -7.89 -23.71
CA THR A 444 -9.83 -9.19 -24.37
C THR A 444 -10.83 -10.23 -23.88
N GLU A 445 -11.03 -11.31 -24.64
CA GLU A 445 -11.95 -12.38 -24.25
C GLU A 445 -11.57 -13.02 -22.90
N ALA A 446 -10.27 -13.24 -22.68
CA ALA A 446 -9.75 -13.80 -21.43
C ALA A 446 -10.04 -12.88 -20.24
N GLU A 447 -9.69 -11.59 -20.34
CA GLU A 447 -9.95 -10.61 -19.27
C GLU A 447 -11.45 -10.45 -19.00
N ARG A 448 -12.27 -10.41 -20.06
CA ARG A 448 -13.72 -10.32 -19.95
C ARG A 448 -14.28 -11.48 -19.15
N LYS A 449 -13.84 -12.71 -19.43
CA LYS A 449 -14.28 -13.90 -18.69
C LYS A 449 -13.99 -13.76 -17.20
N LEU A 450 -12.80 -13.28 -16.85
CA LEU A 450 -12.39 -13.08 -15.45
C LEU A 450 -13.17 -11.96 -14.76
N MET A 451 -13.42 -10.84 -15.45
CA MET A 451 -14.23 -9.75 -14.90
C MET A 451 -15.70 -10.14 -14.71
N LEU A 452 -16.26 -10.94 -15.62
CA LEU A 452 -17.60 -11.50 -15.46
C LEU A 452 -17.64 -12.50 -14.29
N GLN A 453 -16.57 -13.28 -14.10
CA GLN A 453 -16.43 -14.17 -12.95
C GLN A 453 -16.51 -13.41 -11.63
N THR A 454 -15.71 -12.35 -11.44
CA THR A 454 -15.74 -11.58 -10.18
C THR A 454 -17.08 -10.90 -9.93
N GLN A 455 -17.81 -10.50 -10.99
CA GLN A 455 -19.16 -9.97 -10.88
C GLN A 455 -20.15 -11.04 -10.40
N ASN A 456 -20.05 -12.25 -10.94
CA ASN A 456 -20.88 -13.38 -10.54
C ASN A 456 -20.57 -13.80 -9.09
N ASP A 457 -19.29 -13.88 -8.73
CA ASP A 457 -18.82 -14.19 -7.38
C ASP A 457 -19.36 -13.19 -6.36
N LEU A 458 -19.35 -11.89 -6.68
CA LEU A 458 -19.96 -10.86 -5.84
C LEU A 458 -21.48 -11.06 -5.68
N ALA A 459 -22.19 -11.35 -6.77
CA ALA A 459 -23.63 -11.59 -6.71
C ALA A 459 -23.97 -12.81 -5.83
N GLU A 460 -23.13 -13.84 -5.88
CA GLU A 460 -23.27 -15.05 -5.07
C GLU A 460 -22.97 -14.80 -3.59
N ALA A 461 -21.87 -14.11 -3.28
CA ALA A 461 -21.53 -13.71 -1.92
C ALA A 461 -22.65 -12.87 -1.29
N LEU A 462 -23.22 -11.91 -2.04
CA LEU A 462 -24.37 -11.11 -1.61
C LEU A 462 -25.61 -11.98 -1.36
N SER A 463 -25.96 -12.86 -2.30
CA SER A 463 -27.10 -13.79 -2.17
C SER A 463 -27.02 -14.62 -0.88
N ARG A 464 -25.84 -15.17 -0.60
CA ARG A 464 -25.56 -15.93 0.63
C ARG A 464 -25.68 -15.07 1.88
N ALA A 465 -25.09 -13.87 1.88
CA ALA A 465 -25.17 -12.95 3.01
C ALA A 465 -26.63 -12.55 3.33
N GLY A 466 -27.46 -12.33 2.31
CA GLY A 466 -28.88 -12.06 2.50
C GLY A 466 -29.69 -13.27 2.99
N ALA A 467 -29.38 -14.47 2.53
CA ALA A 467 -30.00 -15.69 3.05
C ALA A 467 -29.68 -15.90 4.53
N ALA A 468 -28.43 -15.68 4.93
CA ALA A 468 -28.02 -15.73 6.32
C ALA A 468 -28.75 -14.67 7.18
N ALA A 469 -28.88 -13.44 6.67
CA ALA A 469 -29.64 -12.39 7.34
C ALA A 469 -31.10 -12.78 7.57
N ARG A 470 -31.77 -13.34 6.54
CA ARG A 470 -33.16 -13.84 6.66
C ARG A 470 -33.27 -14.95 7.70
N ALA A 471 -32.32 -15.87 7.74
CA ALA A 471 -32.30 -16.94 8.74
C ALA A 471 -32.16 -16.40 10.18
N VAL A 472 -31.32 -15.37 10.39
CA VAL A 472 -31.19 -14.67 11.68
C VAL A 472 -32.50 -13.99 12.06
N VAL A 473 -33.09 -13.22 11.14
CA VAL A 473 -34.39 -12.55 11.35
C VAL A 473 -35.48 -13.56 11.71
N ALA A 474 -35.56 -14.68 10.99
CA ALA A 474 -36.60 -15.70 11.19
C ALA A 474 -36.43 -16.48 12.50
N ARG A 475 -35.19 -16.82 12.87
CA ARG A 475 -34.87 -17.56 14.10
C ARG A 475 -35.06 -16.73 15.36
N ASP A 476 -34.62 -15.47 15.34
CA ASP A 476 -34.48 -14.67 16.56
C ASP A 476 -35.65 -13.70 16.80
N ALA A 477 -36.60 -13.59 15.86
CA ALA A 477 -37.83 -12.79 15.98
C ALA A 477 -38.61 -12.95 17.32
N PRO A 478 -38.61 -14.11 18.02
CA PRO A 478 -39.32 -14.27 19.30
C PRO A 478 -38.51 -13.98 20.57
N ARG A 479 -37.19 -13.71 20.52
CA ARG A 479 -36.31 -13.65 21.72
C ARG A 479 -35.24 -12.55 21.65
N MET A 480 -35.63 -11.29 21.44
CA MET A 480 -34.64 -10.27 21.08
C MET A 480 -33.90 -9.67 22.28
N GLY A 481 -32.70 -10.20 22.50
CA GLY A 481 -31.57 -9.58 23.22
C GLY A 481 -30.41 -9.25 22.27
N ALA A 482 -29.15 -9.29 22.73
CA ALA A 482 -27.96 -9.05 21.89
C ALA A 482 -27.85 -10.12 20.80
N ILE A 483 -28.00 -9.71 19.54
CA ILE A 483 -27.86 -10.61 18.40
C ILE A 483 -26.39 -10.63 18.00
N ARG A 484 -25.65 -11.65 18.46
CA ARG A 484 -24.40 -12.01 17.80
C ARG A 484 -24.78 -12.41 16.39
N VAL A 485 -24.37 -11.65 15.36
CA VAL A 485 -24.42 -12.13 13.98
C VAL A 485 -23.66 -13.44 14.01
N PRO A 486 -24.32 -14.59 13.83
CA PRO A 486 -23.67 -15.84 14.14
C PRO A 486 -22.58 -16.07 13.10
N ASN A 487 -21.51 -16.72 13.54
CA ASN A 487 -20.61 -17.55 12.73
C ASN A 487 -21.35 -18.49 11.74
N ALA A 488 -22.70 -18.54 11.72
CA ALA A 488 -23.52 -19.22 10.72
C ALA A 488 -23.60 -18.46 9.38
N ALA A 489 -23.50 -17.13 9.34
CA ALA A 489 -23.36 -16.41 8.07
C ALA A 489 -22.03 -16.78 7.40
N GLU A 490 -20.95 -16.84 8.20
CA GLU A 490 -19.65 -17.35 7.77
C GLU A 490 -19.67 -18.86 7.51
N ALA A 491 -20.32 -19.69 8.33
CA ALA A 491 -20.38 -21.13 8.08
C ALA A 491 -21.22 -21.50 6.84
N VAL A 492 -22.17 -20.64 6.44
CA VAL A 492 -22.89 -20.72 5.16
C VAL A 492 -22.04 -20.20 4.00
N LEU A 493 -21.14 -19.24 4.23
CA LEU A 493 -20.17 -18.75 3.24
C LEU A 493 -18.94 -19.69 3.09
N LEU A 494 -18.57 -20.43 4.14
CA LEU A 494 -17.41 -21.33 4.24
C LEU A 494 -17.70 -22.79 3.86
N ARG A 495 -18.95 -23.19 3.64
CA ARG A 495 -19.31 -24.54 3.20
C ARG A 495 -19.62 -24.55 1.70
N MET A 496 -18.72 -25.12 0.92
CA MET A 496 -18.94 -25.34 -0.52
C MET A 496 -19.17 -26.81 -0.85
N GLU A 497 -20.17 -27.06 -1.68
CA GLU A 497 -20.04 -27.98 -2.81
C GLU A 497 -20.48 -27.23 -4.08
N LYS A 498 -19.76 -27.47 -5.19
CA LYS A 498 -19.89 -26.83 -6.50
C LYS A 498 -21.34 -26.58 -6.92
N ALA A 499 -21.73 -25.31 -7.03
CA ALA A 499 -22.92 -24.92 -7.77
C ALA A 499 -22.50 -24.13 -9.02
N GLU A 500 -22.45 -24.82 -10.16
CA GLU A 500 -22.57 -24.15 -11.45
C GLU A 500 -23.95 -23.50 -11.51
N ARG A 501 -24.03 -22.17 -11.36
CA ARG A 501 -25.23 -21.41 -11.77
C ARG A 501 -24.97 -19.91 -11.87
N ILE A 502 -25.44 -19.35 -12.98
CA ILE A 502 -25.65 -17.93 -13.22
C ILE A 502 -26.69 -17.44 -12.20
N ILE A 503 -26.33 -16.47 -11.36
CA ILE A 503 -27.28 -15.84 -10.45
C ILE A 503 -28.03 -14.74 -11.18
N ASN A 504 -29.36 -14.80 -11.07
CA ASN A 504 -30.26 -13.87 -11.73
C ASN A 504 -30.14 -12.45 -11.09
N PRO A 505 -29.98 -11.37 -11.87
CA PRO A 505 -29.78 -10.01 -11.35
C PRO A 505 -30.77 -9.45 -10.30
N PRO A 506 -32.04 -9.89 -10.22
CA PRO A 506 -32.99 -9.44 -9.19
C PRO A 506 -32.61 -9.83 -7.75
N ALA A 507 -31.84 -10.91 -7.56
CA ALA A 507 -31.56 -11.46 -6.23
C ALA A 507 -30.69 -10.54 -5.36
N ALA A 508 -29.70 -9.84 -5.95
CA ALA A 508 -28.81 -8.96 -5.22
C ALA A 508 -29.52 -7.71 -4.66
N VAL A 509 -30.50 -7.17 -5.39
CA VAL A 509 -31.31 -6.03 -4.90
C VAL A 509 -32.18 -6.47 -3.73
N GLN A 510 -32.85 -7.62 -3.86
CA GLN A 510 -33.66 -8.16 -2.77
C GLN A 510 -32.83 -8.34 -1.48
N VAL A 511 -31.59 -8.82 -1.59
CA VAL A 511 -30.65 -8.92 -0.45
C VAL A 511 -30.44 -7.56 0.22
N THR A 512 -30.14 -6.51 -0.54
CA THR A 512 -29.92 -5.16 -0.01
C THR A 512 -31.16 -4.64 0.74
N LEU A 513 -32.36 -4.91 0.21
CA LEU A 513 -33.61 -4.50 0.84
C LEU A 513 -33.92 -5.26 2.12
N GLU A 514 -33.65 -6.56 2.15
CA GLU A 514 -33.79 -7.36 3.37
C GLU A 514 -32.88 -6.87 4.50
N TRP A 515 -31.67 -6.41 4.15
CA TRP A 515 -30.75 -5.80 5.13
C TRP A 515 -31.22 -4.45 5.62
N ALA A 516 -31.75 -3.59 4.74
CA ALA A 516 -32.38 -2.35 5.15
C ALA A 516 -33.54 -2.60 6.14
N ARG A 517 -34.36 -3.64 5.90
CA ARG A 517 -35.44 -4.08 6.79
C ARG A 517 -34.92 -4.63 8.13
N LEU A 518 -33.91 -5.50 8.10
CA LEU A 518 -33.27 -6.03 9.31
C LEU A 518 -32.69 -4.88 10.16
N ARG A 519 -32.05 -3.90 9.53
CA ARG A 519 -31.56 -2.72 10.22
C ARG A 519 -32.68 -1.93 10.88
N LEU A 520 -33.74 -1.56 10.16
CA LEU A 520 -34.86 -0.82 10.73
C LEU A 520 -35.45 -1.55 11.94
N ARG A 521 -35.50 -2.89 11.89
CA ARG A 521 -35.92 -3.73 13.02
C ARG A 521 -34.90 -3.71 14.16
N LEU A 522 -33.61 -3.89 13.91
CA LEU A 522 -32.55 -3.79 14.93
C LEU A 522 -32.54 -2.41 15.62
N GLN A 523 -32.73 -1.33 14.85
CA GLN A 523 -32.83 0.03 15.38
C GLN A 523 -34.06 0.20 16.28
N LYS A 524 -35.21 -0.34 15.86
CA LYS A 524 -36.44 -0.32 16.65
C LYS A 524 -36.32 -1.14 17.94
N ASP A 525 -35.62 -2.28 17.88
CA ASP A 525 -35.62 -3.29 18.94
C ASP A 525 -34.34 -3.26 19.80
N GLY A 526 -33.48 -2.24 19.65
CA GLY A 526 -32.25 -2.07 20.45
C GLY A 526 -31.16 -3.13 20.19
N GLY A 527 -31.17 -3.76 19.02
CA GLY A 527 -30.20 -4.78 18.61
C GLY A 527 -28.91 -4.17 18.04
N VAL A 528 -27.78 -4.88 18.22
CA VAL A 528 -26.47 -4.49 17.67
C VAL A 528 -25.84 -5.65 16.91
N LEU A 529 -25.20 -5.36 15.77
CA LEU A 529 -24.46 -6.34 14.98
C LEU A 529 -23.00 -6.38 15.46
N LEU A 530 -22.49 -7.55 15.79
CA LEU A 530 -21.10 -7.74 16.21
C LEU A 530 -20.22 -8.14 15.02
N ARG A 531 -18.97 -7.68 15.03
CA ARG A 531 -17.89 -8.03 14.11
C ARG A 531 -17.32 -9.41 14.45
N ASN A 532 -16.85 -10.15 13.44
CA ASN A 532 -16.00 -11.30 13.72
C ASN A 532 -14.60 -10.80 14.10
N ALA A 533 -14.17 -11.11 15.32
CA ALA A 533 -12.81 -10.80 15.76
C ALA A 533 -11.75 -11.68 15.10
N ASP A 534 -12.10 -12.89 14.64
CA ASP A 534 -11.17 -13.81 13.98
C ASP A 534 -10.97 -13.47 12.50
N HIS A 535 -11.97 -12.82 11.89
CA HIS A 535 -11.96 -12.30 10.52
C HIS A 535 -12.43 -10.83 10.48
N PRO A 536 -11.64 -9.88 11.00
CA PRO A 536 -12.04 -8.48 11.13
C PRO A 536 -12.31 -7.76 9.78
N GLU A 537 -11.85 -8.34 8.68
CA GLU A 537 -12.10 -7.95 7.29
C GLU A 537 -13.48 -8.36 6.76
N LEU A 538 -14.12 -9.37 7.35
CA LEU A 538 -15.44 -9.88 6.98
C LEU A 538 -16.55 -9.24 7.82
N ASP A 539 -16.53 -7.91 7.92
CA ASP A 539 -17.60 -7.17 8.58
C ASP A 539 -18.83 -7.09 7.65
N VAL A 540 -19.54 -8.22 7.53
CA VAL A 540 -20.73 -8.39 6.69
C VAL A 540 -21.79 -7.32 7.02
N ALA A 541 -21.96 -7.00 8.30
CA ALA A 541 -22.87 -5.97 8.76
C ALA A 541 -22.53 -4.59 8.19
N GLU A 542 -21.27 -4.18 8.30
CA GLU A 542 -20.82 -2.90 7.79
C GLU A 542 -20.73 -2.88 6.26
N LEU A 543 -20.35 -3.98 5.60
CA LEU A 543 -20.39 -4.10 4.13
C LEU A 543 -21.80 -3.85 3.59
N LEU A 544 -22.82 -4.40 4.23
CA LEU A 544 -24.21 -4.24 3.80
C LEU A 544 -24.77 -2.87 4.19
N HIS A 545 -24.40 -2.36 5.36
CA HIS A 545 -24.70 -0.97 5.74
C HIS A 545 -24.15 0.01 4.72
N ALA A 546 -22.89 -0.17 4.34
CA ALA A 546 -22.20 0.64 3.34
C ALA A 546 -22.89 0.58 1.97
N LEU A 547 -23.60 -0.50 1.65
CA LEU A 547 -24.43 -0.61 0.44
C LEU A 547 -25.77 0.12 0.54
N VAL A 548 -26.32 0.31 1.73
CA VAL A 548 -27.67 0.87 1.96
C VAL A 548 -27.64 2.36 2.29
N ASP A 549 -26.65 2.85 3.06
CA ASP A 549 -26.67 4.22 3.62
C ASP A 549 -26.14 5.34 2.72
N GLY A 550 -25.78 5.01 1.49
CA GLY A 550 -25.37 6.01 0.50
C GLY A 550 -26.48 6.90 -0.01
N ASP A 551 -27.71 6.52 0.28
CA ASP A 551 -28.89 7.04 -0.37
C ASP A 551 -30.01 7.15 0.68
N ALA A 552 -30.40 8.37 1.04
CA ALA A 552 -31.51 8.60 1.95
C ALA A 552 -32.83 7.95 1.45
N SER A 553 -32.90 7.62 0.15
CA SER A 553 -34.02 6.88 -0.46
C SER A 553 -34.00 5.37 -0.23
N ALA A 554 -32.94 4.79 0.36
CA ALA A 554 -32.82 3.35 0.61
C ALA A 554 -33.81 2.82 1.66
N SER A 555 -34.43 3.72 2.43
CA SER A 555 -35.61 3.42 3.25
C SER A 555 -36.84 2.96 2.42
N ALA A 556 -36.82 3.14 1.10
CA ALA A 556 -37.94 2.90 0.19
C ALA A 556 -37.76 1.78 -0.84
N GLY A 557 -36.71 0.94 -0.77
CA GLY A 557 -36.64 -0.22 -1.66
C GLY A 557 -35.87 -0.06 -2.98
N HIS A 558 -35.07 1.00 -3.15
CA HIS A 558 -34.40 1.30 -4.42
C HIS A 558 -32.93 0.84 -4.48
N VAL A 559 -32.45 0.53 -5.69
CA VAL A 559 -31.02 0.28 -5.97
C VAL A 559 -30.22 1.53 -5.61
N PRO A 560 -29.03 1.42 -4.98
CA PRO A 560 -28.23 2.58 -4.61
C PRO A 560 -27.98 3.48 -5.84
N THR A 561 -28.34 4.76 -5.76
CA THR A 561 -27.95 5.71 -6.80
C THR A 561 -26.43 5.92 -6.74
N VAL A 562 -25.77 5.84 -7.90
CA VAL A 562 -24.33 6.04 -8.03
C VAL A 562 -24.10 7.28 -8.89
N PRO A 563 -23.40 8.31 -8.39
CA PRO A 563 -23.16 9.52 -9.17
C PRO A 563 -22.51 9.20 -10.53
N PRO A 564 -22.89 9.90 -11.62
CA PRO A 564 -22.29 9.68 -12.93
C PRO A 564 -20.77 9.80 -12.95
N ALA A 565 -20.20 10.70 -12.14
CA ALA A 565 -18.76 10.86 -11.99
C ALA A 565 -18.08 9.60 -11.40
N VAL A 566 -18.73 8.94 -10.43
CA VAL A 566 -18.24 7.70 -9.82
C VAL A 566 -18.28 6.56 -10.84
N VAL A 567 -19.39 6.45 -11.59
CA VAL A 567 -19.52 5.48 -12.69
C VAL A 567 -18.43 5.69 -13.74
N ALA A 568 -18.25 6.92 -14.23
CA ALA A 568 -17.26 7.23 -15.26
C ALA A 568 -15.83 6.93 -14.78
N PHE A 569 -15.52 7.26 -13.52
CA PHE A 569 -14.23 6.98 -12.91
C PHE A 569 -13.92 5.47 -12.86
N PHE A 570 -14.85 4.67 -12.35
CA PHE A 570 -14.68 3.21 -12.28
C PHE A 570 -14.71 2.53 -13.65
N ASP A 571 -15.57 2.96 -14.57
CA ASP A 571 -15.61 2.43 -15.94
C ASP A 571 -14.28 2.68 -16.66
N THR A 572 -13.66 3.84 -16.43
CA THR A 572 -12.50 4.29 -17.23
C THR A 572 -11.15 3.91 -16.62
N TYR A 573 -10.96 4.00 -15.31
CA TYR A 573 -9.63 4.04 -14.71
C TYR A 573 -9.33 2.97 -13.65
N VAL A 574 -10.33 2.47 -12.92
CA VAL A 574 -10.07 1.52 -11.82
C VAL A 574 -10.14 0.09 -12.32
N HIS A 575 -9.05 -0.65 -12.16
CA HIS A 575 -8.96 -2.05 -12.56
C HIS A 575 -9.57 -2.96 -11.50
N ASP A 576 -10.18 -4.07 -11.94
CA ASP A 576 -10.59 -5.18 -11.09
C ASP A 576 -9.36 -6.02 -10.73
N ALA A 577 -8.76 -5.72 -9.59
CA ALA A 577 -7.55 -6.40 -9.11
C ALA A 577 -7.76 -7.90 -8.89
N LEU A 578 -8.97 -8.31 -8.48
CA LEU A 578 -9.29 -9.72 -8.25
C LEU A 578 -9.36 -10.48 -9.58
N ALA A 579 -9.96 -9.89 -10.62
CA ALA A 579 -10.01 -10.48 -11.95
C ALA A 579 -8.60 -10.73 -12.52
N GLY A 580 -7.70 -9.75 -12.38
CA GLY A 580 -6.29 -9.92 -12.77
C GLY A 580 -5.61 -11.05 -11.99
N PHE A 581 -5.82 -11.09 -10.67
CA PHE A 581 -5.20 -12.10 -9.81
C PHE A 581 -5.68 -13.54 -10.08
N ILE A 582 -6.95 -13.73 -10.48
CA ILE A 582 -7.44 -15.04 -10.95
C ILE A 582 -6.67 -15.50 -12.18
N GLY A 583 -6.40 -14.59 -13.12
CA GLY A 583 -5.63 -14.90 -14.33
C GLY A 583 -4.17 -15.22 -14.06
N ASP A 584 -3.56 -14.48 -13.13
CA ASP A 584 -2.11 -14.52 -12.91
C ASP A 584 -1.65 -15.56 -11.89
N ALA A 585 -2.50 -15.91 -10.90
CA ALA A 585 -2.04 -16.69 -9.75
C ALA A 585 -3.11 -17.56 -9.10
N PHE A 586 -4.21 -16.98 -8.63
CA PHE A 586 -5.09 -17.67 -7.69
C PHE A 586 -6.53 -17.17 -7.72
N ASN A 587 -7.48 -18.11 -7.81
CA ASN A 587 -8.89 -17.81 -7.61
C ASN A 587 -9.22 -17.77 -6.12
N GLU A 588 -9.15 -16.57 -5.55
CA GLU A 588 -9.38 -16.35 -4.13
C GLU A 588 -10.80 -16.69 -3.68
N TYR A 589 -11.79 -16.37 -4.51
CA TYR A 589 -13.19 -16.64 -4.20
C TYR A 589 -13.45 -18.15 -4.07
N SER A 590 -12.81 -18.97 -4.93
CA SER A 590 -12.91 -20.43 -4.83
C SER A 590 -12.33 -20.99 -3.52
N ALA A 591 -11.46 -20.24 -2.84
CA ALA A 591 -10.85 -20.66 -1.58
C ALA A 591 -11.59 -20.13 -0.35
N ASN A 592 -12.09 -18.89 -0.39
CA ASN A 592 -12.68 -18.25 0.78
C ASN A 592 -14.18 -17.98 0.71
N GLY A 593 -14.80 -17.98 -0.48
CA GLY A 593 -16.22 -17.74 -0.67
C GLY A 593 -16.70 -16.29 -0.55
N TYR A 594 -15.79 -15.32 -0.38
CA TYR A 594 -16.15 -13.90 -0.20
C TYR A 594 -15.75 -13.00 -1.38
N GLY A 595 -14.58 -13.25 -2.01
CA GLY A 595 -14.16 -12.50 -3.20
C GLY A 595 -14.11 -10.98 -2.97
N LEU A 596 -14.90 -10.21 -3.73
CA LEU A 596 -15.02 -8.75 -3.57
C LEU A 596 -15.83 -8.34 -2.32
N PHE A 597 -16.61 -9.25 -1.72
CA PHE A 597 -17.52 -8.93 -0.62
C PHE A 597 -16.80 -9.00 0.75
N LYS A 598 -15.79 -8.14 0.92
CA LYS A 598 -15.00 -7.99 2.15
C LYS A 598 -14.29 -6.65 2.20
N PHE A 599 -13.76 -6.25 3.35
CA PHE A 599 -12.81 -5.15 3.44
C PHE A 599 -11.37 -5.63 3.26
N ARG A 600 -10.44 -4.68 3.08
CA ARG A 600 -9.01 -4.98 3.05
C ARG A 600 -8.50 -5.12 4.48
N ARG A 601 -7.64 -6.10 4.68
CA ARG A 601 -6.91 -6.26 5.95
C ARG A 601 -5.80 -5.20 6.03
N MET A 602 -5.72 -4.53 7.17
CA MET A 602 -4.79 -3.44 7.46
C MET A 602 -3.97 -3.81 8.69
N PHE A 603 -2.65 -3.64 8.62
CA PHE A 603 -1.70 -3.98 9.67
C PHE A 603 -1.03 -2.73 10.25
N PHE A 604 -0.76 -2.72 11.55
CA PHE A 604 -0.22 -1.58 12.30
C PHE A 604 1.01 -1.99 13.11
N GLY A 605 2.19 -1.88 12.49
CA GLY A 605 3.43 -2.35 13.11
C GLY A 605 3.48 -3.87 13.28
N ASN A 606 4.19 -4.32 14.31
CA ASN A 606 4.64 -5.73 14.44
C ASN A 606 3.62 -6.63 15.15
N ARG A 607 2.44 -6.11 15.51
CA ARG A 607 1.33 -6.87 16.14
C ARG A 607 0.10 -6.86 15.25
N ALA A 608 0.36 -7.05 13.97
CA ALA A 608 -0.49 -6.77 12.84
C ALA A 608 -1.89 -7.40 12.98
N ASP A 609 -1.95 -8.71 13.18
CA ASP A 609 -3.21 -9.42 13.33
C ASP A 609 -3.85 -9.19 14.71
N ALA A 610 -3.05 -9.38 15.77
CA ALA A 610 -3.53 -9.25 17.15
C ALA A 610 -4.21 -7.90 17.40
N TYR A 611 -3.68 -6.81 16.83
CA TYR A 611 -4.29 -5.49 16.93
C TYR A 611 -5.64 -5.41 16.18
N ALA A 612 -5.72 -5.91 14.95
CA ALA A 612 -6.96 -5.90 14.17
C ALA A 612 -8.07 -6.70 14.87
N LYS A 613 -7.72 -7.87 15.43
CA LYS A 613 -8.64 -8.69 16.24
C LYS A 613 -9.06 -7.95 17.51
N ALA A 614 -8.12 -7.34 18.23
CA ALA A 614 -8.41 -6.56 19.44
C ALA A 614 -9.30 -5.35 19.16
N LEU A 615 -9.10 -4.65 18.04
CA LEU A 615 -9.94 -3.53 17.62
C LEU A 615 -11.38 -3.99 17.35
N ALA A 616 -11.55 -5.13 16.66
CA ALA A 616 -12.87 -5.71 16.43
C ALA A 616 -13.56 -6.13 17.75
N GLN A 617 -12.81 -6.68 18.71
CA GLN A 617 -13.32 -7.00 20.05
C GLN A 617 -13.71 -5.74 20.84
N ALA A 618 -12.91 -4.68 20.77
CA ALA A 618 -13.19 -3.41 21.44
C ALA A 618 -14.43 -2.72 20.87
N ASP A 619 -14.58 -2.69 19.55
CA ASP A 619 -15.78 -2.18 18.88
C ASP A 619 -17.03 -2.99 19.27
N ASN A 620 -16.92 -4.32 19.31
CA ASN A 620 -17.99 -5.18 19.81
C ASN A 620 -18.39 -4.86 21.26
N ALA A 621 -17.42 -4.62 22.13
CA ALA A 621 -17.67 -4.22 23.51
C ALA A 621 -18.38 -2.86 23.59
N GLN A 622 -17.98 -1.88 22.77
CA GLN A 622 -18.64 -0.58 22.67
C GLN A 622 -20.08 -0.69 22.18
N ARG A 623 -20.32 -1.47 21.10
CA ARG A 623 -21.67 -1.74 20.59
C ARG A 623 -22.57 -2.37 21.66
N LEU A 624 -22.03 -3.32 22.44
CA LEU A 624 -22.76 -3.93 23.56
C LEU A 624 -22.97 -2.99 24.75
N ALA A 625 -22.03 -2.07 25.02
CA ALA A 625 -22.16 -1.08 26.09
C ALA A 625 -23.19 0.01 25.75
N GLY A 626 -23.22 0.49 24.49
CA GLY A 626 -24.22 1.43 24.00
C GLY A 626 -25.65 0.90 24.15
N ARG A 627 -25.84 -0.42 24.01
CA ARG A 627 -27.11 -1.11 24.29
C ARG A 627 -27.57 -1.02 25.76
N LYS A 628 -26.63 -0.98 26.72
CA LYS A 628 -26.99 -0.82 28.15
C LYS A 628 -27.37 0.62 28.49
N ALA A 629 -26.89 1.61 27.74
CA ALA A 629 -27.24 3.02 27.95
C ALA A 629 -28.62 3.38 27.36
N THR A 630 -29.05 2.69 26.30
CA THR A 630 -30.33 2.94 25.61
C THR A 630 -31.52 2.17 26.19
N THR A 631 -31.33 1.31 27.20
CA THR A 631 -32.46 0.69 27.93
C THR A 631 -33.18 1.66 28.88
N ASP A 632 -32.60 2.85 29.16
CA ASP A 632 -33.20 3.90 29.98
C ASP A 632 -33.51 5.21 29.22
N ALA A 633 -33.24 5.28 27.91
CA ALA A 633 -33.54 6.45 27.09
C ALA A 633 -33.75 6.09 25.61
N THR A 634 -34.72 6.74 24.97
CA THR A 634 -35.05 6.61 23.54
C THR A 634 -33.79 6.69 22.67
N PRO A 635 -33.51 5.72 21.78
CA PRO A 635 -32.19 5.59 21.17
C PRO A 635 -31.98 6.54 19.99
N THR A 636 -31.04 7.47 20.13
CA THR A 636 -30.36 8.12 18.99
C THR A 636 -29.09 7.35 18.66
N TYR A 637 -29.01 6.79 17.45
CA TYR A 637 -27.74 6.34 16.89
C TYR A 637 -26.88 7.57 16.59
N THR A 638 -25.86 7.84 17.41
CA THR A 638 -24.75 8.68 16.96
C THR A 638 -23.88 7.85 16.04
N THR A 639 -24.16 7.93 14.74
CA THR A 639 -23.10 7.86 13.74
C THR A 639 -22.05 8.89 14.13
N SER A 640 -20.83 8.47 14.46
CA SER A 640 -19.67 9.34 14.29
C SER A 640 -19.34 9.44 12.79
N MET A 641 -20.32 9.85 11.99
CA MET A 641 -20.08 10.65 10.81
C MET A 641 -20.53 12.03 11.21
N SER A 642 -19.54 12.90 11.44
CA SER A 642 -19.72 14.32 11.71
C SER A 642 -20.81 14.91 10.82
N THR A 643 -21.99 15.19 11.38
CA THR A 643 -23.03 16.00 10.74
C THR A 643 -22.86 17.46 11.17
N SER A 644 -22.15 18.23 10.33
CA SER A 644 -22.37 19.65 9.97
C SER A 644 -22.29 20.76 11.05
N PRO A 645 -22.11 22.06 10.68
CA PRO A 645 -22.13 22.68 9.34
C PRO A 645 -20.76 22.83 8.67
#